data_AF-A8Y146-F1
#
_entry.id   AF-A8Y146-F1
#
_cell.length_a   1.000
_cell.length_b   1.000
_cell.length_c   1.000
_cell.angle_alpha   90.00
_cell.angle_beta   90.00
_cell.angle_gamma   90.00
#
_symmetry.space_group_name_H-M   'P 1'
#
loop_
_entity.id
_entity.type
_entity.pdbx_description
1 polymer ?
#
loop_
_entity_poly.entity_id
_entity_poly.type
_entity_poly.pdbx_seq_one_letter_code
_entity_poly.pdbx_strand_id
1 'polypeptide(L)'
;MNQSQNFAGQHLKLATHAYILQELGSAIDDKIFDDPKTNEIEKIQKILDNSDYQLRMYGSAEELAQNLKIYRNFPESYQFFRTHYEPSDNTVTVYKSLKGEKYVYKNDLFVLLQQFAFENFLESFPGSNTEDLRFKIVSALRITENKLLKKIEFVKHNPKVFDEVQKEMKELTKIGKIDLDQLESELASGNFANILAKFKMCNMKDTWDHSQVLLSLTTYYHSLPKGKKGPAMAHFLLPLVIVKCFTAIIDKRPEMFNPFAENYKGPVAVRLFVDGDQKFLLKAEIVNAINKTTGNKGDFKDEGHKIETISLENVREKFGGRIKNIEFILTPYLRAKHRAVPIREFDSDQFCILALDAFFEFFRRLIFGIKMFRKYRDPTCEIFPDIFDAFTKKTFLPDHKNLYFLRDKLIREILLYIAPESEFPNKDVRNAKKDGFTVQNLKNELAHLSLTESFPEIQNYAEAVYSEIEKNKKGDVLRTCDLFDAIEQCLLICVLENYPKFKKFVHNQKGCHRVIGLNCDSCRTTVKKDQKIEAPRSKILPEKDQKIADASQFLEILDNALTPMGLHKEAMYYIIDEIRPNLDKIKYPKIISGNEKELFQSMMKVSNQKLEMYGSAEELLENVKIYRSFPKSHKFFLTDLEPFQTTPTIYRNLNDKPYICKHDLFVILQNLVAKIFKNSDLEFLTIVAYHLKQQAEKLGDSMEFVPLDTNVLRDMQEELRIDMSRRLKLFFQAHNHRKLKIELSRLSYQKIIEKFKKITPIDWDPNRHDRIETLIKHYGRTAKNERARIEELSTLYTATRLTVECLQNVIEKHPELFLPDRKTVRLFEDGDEQFVMRSEVLDILRTKGTPEHIFLSTMKLADISGKNIEVLKVEKPILKIDNFQFIRYPIHRAKHCAVPIPGPSGFYVLAVDSLLETLKMMIFGLKLFQKRGNWDVERWRIQLMDAMGPMFNTVYKKEEKDPYFFHHEIVNVCRQQFLECFGNTLNLPTADIRSVKPQGFTLEDLKIELTHLGLTDMFPDILYHTGRVYSEIEKNKKGRCLRTCDLYYAIENCQLICIFNRIINLKIFLHNQKGCKRVLGLECEYCDKDEQ
;
A
#
# COMPACT_ATOMS: atom_id res chain seq x y z
N MET A 1 -24.46 32.84 -7.20
CA MET A 1 -23.58 31.75 -7.71
C MET A 1 -24.14 31.32 -9.05
N ASN A 2 -23.53 31.77 -10.15
CA ASN A 2 -23.87 31.38 -11.52
C ASN A 2 -22.76 30.48 -12.08
N GLN A 3 -22.66 29.25 -11.59
CA GLN A 3 -21.91 28.18 -12.26
C GLN A 3 -22.76 26.92 -12.20
N SER A 4 -23.72 26.80 -13.12
CA SER A 4 -24.35 25.54 -13.45
C SER A 4 -23.31 24.72 -14.23
N GLN A 5 -22.51 23.92 -13.52
CA GLN A 5 -21.71 22.87 -14.15
C GLN A 5 -22.69 21.86 -14.77
N ASN A 6 -22.36 21.38 -15.97
CA ASN A 6 -23.15 20.41 -16.70
C ASN A 6 -22.89 19.01 -16.10
N PHE A 7 -23.72 18.62 -15.13
CA PHE A 7 -23.53 17.42 -14.29
C PHE A 7 -23.55 16.10 -15.10
N ALA A 8 -24.44 15.97 -16.10
CA ALA A 8 -24.52 14.78 -16.97
C ALA A 8 -23.21 14.44 -17.73
N GLY A 9 -22.34 15.42 -18.00
CA GLY A 9 -21.05 15.18 -18.65
C GLY A 9 -20.03 14.45 -17.75
N GLN A 10 -20.14 14.63 -16.43
CA GLN A 10 -19.15 14.17 -15.45
C GLN A 10 -19.09 12.63 -15.35
N HIS A 11 -20.24 11.95 -15.36
CA HIS A 11 -20.28 10.48 -15.26
C HIS A 11 -19.72 9.81 -16.52
N LEU A 12 -20.14 10.29 -17.71
CA LEU A 12 -19.59 9.81 -18.99
C LEU A 12 -18.08 10.06 -19.06
N LYS A 13 -17.61 11.23 -18.62
CA LYS A 13 -16.18 11.57 -18.54
C LYS A 13 -15.40 10.56 -17.68
N LEU A 14 -15.85 10.33 -16.45
CA LEU A 14 -15.15 9.45 -15.51
C LEU A 14 -15.19 7.98 -15.95
N ALA A 15 -16.32 7.52 -16.50
CA ALA A 15 -16.41 6.19 -17.10
C ALA A 15 -15.48 6.04 -18.31
N THR A 16 -15.37 7.07 -19.17
CA THR A 16 -14.49 7.08 -20.34
C THR A 16 -13.03 7.00 -19.93
N HIS A 17 -12.59 7.84 -18.98
CA HIS A 17 -11.22 7.81 -18.44
C HIS A 17 -10.88 6.52 -17.71
N ALA A 18 -11.85 5.89 -17.05
CA ALA A 18 -11.64 4.59 -16.41
C ALA A 18 -11.64 3.42 -17.41
N TYR A 19 -12.35 3.53 -18.53
CA TYR A 19 -12.43 2.50 -19.55
C TYR A 19 -11.20 2.51 -20.46
N ILE A 20 -10.80 3.69 -20.93
CA ILE A 20 -9.65 3.90 -21.81
C ILE A 20 -8.34 3.67 -21.02
N LEU A 21 -7.31 3.16 -21.70
CA LEU A 21 -5.97 3.01 -21.13
C LEU A 21 -5.43 4.38 -20.68
N GLN A 22 -4.88 4.44 -19.47
CA GLN A 22 -4.41 5.70 -18.88
C GLN A 22 -3.38 6.42 -19.77
N GLU A 23 -2.51 5.68 -20.45
CA GLU A 23 -1.50 6.21 -21.37
C GLU A 23 -2.09 6.91 -22.59
N LEU A 24 -3.34 6.61 -22.94
CA LEU A 24 -4.07 7.24 -24.05
C LEU A 24 -5.02 8.33 -23.56
N GLY A 25 -5.07 8.60 -22.24
CA GLY A 25 -5.99 9.55 -21.63
C GLY A 25 -5.76 11.00 -22.08
N SER A 26 -4.53 11.35 -22.46
CA SER A 26 -4.20 12.69 -23.01
C SER A 26 -4.83 12.96 -24.38
N ALA A 27 -5.28 11.92 -25.09
CA ALA A 27 -5.99 12.06 -26.36
C ALA A 27 -7.47 12.45 -26.17
N ILE A 28 -7.96 12.53 -24.93
CA ILE A 28 -9.34 12.89 -24.61
C ILE A 28 -9.39 14.38 -24.28
N ASP A 29 -10.06 15.18 -25.12
CA ASP A 29 -10.37 16.57 -24.78
C ASP A 29 -11.56 16.64 -23.83
N ASP A 30 -11.26 16.89 -22.56
CA ASP A 30 -12.25 16.99 -21.49
C ASP A 30 -13.34 18.04 -21.74
N LYS A 31 -13.07 19.07 -22.56
CA LYS A 31 -14.06 20.11 -22.89
C LYS A 31 -15.25 19.56 -23.68
N ILE A 32 -15.09 18.41 -24.35
CA ILE A 32 -16.15 17.77 -25.12
C ILE A 32 -17.30 17.32 -24.20
N PHE A 33 -16.99 16.92 -22.96
CA PHE A 33 -18.01 16.47 -22.01
C PHE A 33 -18.90 17.61 -21.53
N ASP A 34 -18.38 18.84 -21.50
CA ASP A 34 -19.06 20.02 -20.98
C ASP A 34 -20.12 20.58 -21.95
N ASP A 35 -20.08 20.21 -23.24
CA ASP A 35 -21.01 20.69 -24.26
C ASP A 35 -22.44 20.13 -24.01
N PRO A 36 -23.43 20.96 -23.66
CA PRO A 36 -24.79 20.51 -23.37
C PRO A 36 -25.61 20.24 -24.64
N LYS A 37 -25.12 20.63 -25.83
CA LYS A 37 -25.85 20.52 -27.10
C LYS A 37 -25.59 19.23 -27.87
N THR A 38 -24.66 18.39 -27.40
CA THR A 38 -24.28 17.13 -28.06
C THR A 38 -24.75 15.92 -27.28
N ASN A 39 -25.24 14.92 -28.00
CA ASN A 39 -25.61 13.64 -27.40
C ASN A 39 -24.36 12.77 -27.09
N GLU A 40 -24.53 11.68 -26.33
CA GLU A 40 -23.42 10.82 -25.90
C GLU A 40 -22.60 10.26 -27.08
N ILE A 41 -23.25 9.81 -28.16
CA ILE A 41 -22.57 9.25 -29.33
C ILE A 41 -21.79 10.34 -30.06
N GLU A 42 -22.36 11.54 -30.23
CA GLU A 42 -21.67 12.68 -30.83
C GLU A 42 -20.46 13.13 -30.01
N LYS A 43 -20.56 13.12 -28.67
CA LYS A 43 -19.43 13.40 -27.78
C LYS A 43 -18.31 12.37 -27.98
N ILE A 44 -18.67 11.09 -28.01
CA ILE A 44 -17.70 10.02 -28.25
C ILE A 44 -17.08 10.12 -29.64
N GLN A 45 -17.88 10.44 -30.67
CA GLN A 45 -17.37 10.66 -32.03
C GLN A 45 -16.36 11.81 -32.05
N LYS A 46 -16.68 12.95 -31.43
CA LYS A 46 -15.72 14.07 -31.28
C LYS A 46 -14.45 13.66 -30.53
N ILE A 47 -14.55 12.82 -29.50
CA ILE A 47 -13.39 12.29 -28.77
C ILE A 47 -12.52 11.43 -29.71
N LEU A 48 -13.12 10.56 -30.51
CA LEU A 48 -12.40 9.74 -31.47
C LEU A 48 -11.76 10.59 -32.58
N ASP A 49 -12.48 11.57 -33.12
CA ASP A 49 -12.00 12.48 -34.17
C ASP A 49 -10.82 13.34 -33.69
N ASN A 50 -10.89 13.84 -32.45
CA ASN A 50 -9.87 14.68 -31.85
C ASN A 50 -8.69 13.89 -31.26
N SER A 51 -8.74 12.56 -31.26
CA SER A 51 -7.73 11.73 -30.60
C SER A 51 -6.38 11.65 -31.30
N ASP A 52 -6.19 12.35 -32.43
CA ASP A 52 -5.09 12.12 -33.38
C ASP A 52 -4.87 10.62 -33.66
N TYR A 53 -6.01 9.96 -33.87
CA TYR A 53 -6.13 8.53 -34.09
C TYR A 53 -5.55 7.61 -32.99
N GLN A 54 -5.27 8.10 -31.78
CA GLN A 54 -4.76 7.28 -30.67
C GLN A 54 -5.80 6.28 -30.13
N LEU A 55 -7.10 6.56 -30.35
CA LEU A 55 -8.21 5.78 -29.77
C LEU A 55 -8.85 4.77 -30.76
N ARG A 56 -8.21 4.48 -31.90
CA ARG A 56 -8.76 3.58 -32.93
C ARG A 56 -9.04 2.14 -32.47
N MET A 57 -8.38 1.67 -31.40
CA MET A 57 -8.61 0.32 -30.85
C MET A 57 -10.01 0.14 -30.24
N TYR A 58 -10.70 1.24 -29.94
CA TYR A 58 -12.02 1.23 -29.29
C TYR A 58 -13.20 1.09 -30.28
N GLY A 59 -12.93 1.06 -31.59
CA GLY A 59 -13.95 0.88 -32.63
C GLY A 59 -14.66 2.17 -33.00
N SER A 60 -15.90 2.07 -33.50
CA SER A 60 -16.73 3.25 -33.81
C SER A 60 -17.26 3.93 -32.54
N ALA A 61 -17.82 5.13 -32.67
CA ALA A 61 -18.45 5.82 -31.57
C ALA A 61 -19.60 5.02 -30.95
N GLU A 62 -20.39 4.32 -31.77
CA GLU A 62 -21.48 3.45 -31.32
C GLU A 62 -20.95 2.24 -30.56
N GLU A 63 -19.86 1.62 -31.03
CA GLU A 63 -19.24 0.49 -30.34
C GLU A 63 -18.66 0.93 -28.99
N LEU A 64 -17.97 2.06 -28.94
CA LEU A 64 -17.43 2.60 -27.69
C LEU A 64 -18.55 3.02 -26.74
N ALA A 65 -19.61 3.67 -27.21
CA ALA A 65 -20.79 4.01 -26.41
C ALA A 65 -21.46 2.76 -25.82
N GLN A 66 -21.63 1.71 -26.63
CA GLN A 66 -22.21 0.45 -26.17
C GLN A 66 -21.33 -0.21 -25.09
N ASN A 67 -20.01 -0.21 -25.28
CA ASN A 67 -19.08 -0.74 -24.29
C ASN A 67 -19.04 0.07 -23.00
N LEU A 68 -19.07 1.40 -23.08
CA LEU A 68 -19.16 2.28 -21.91
C LEU A 68 -20.47 2.07 -21.15
N LYS A 69 -21.57 1.87 -21.87
CA LYS A 69 -22.86 1.51 -21.27
C LYS A 69 -22.79 0.19 -20.52
N ILE A 70 -22.13 -0.83 -21.06
CA ILE A 70 -21.91 -2.11 -20.35
C ILE A 70 -21.00 -1.89 -19.12
N TYR A 71 -19.89 -1.17 -19.30
CA TYR A 71 -18.86 -0.98 -18.27
C TYR A 71 -19.38 -0.21 -17.04
N ARG A 72 -20.21 0.82 -17.24
CA ARG A 72 -20.75 1.63 -16.14
C ARG A 72 -22.01 1.04 -15.49
N ASN A 73 -22.63 0.03 -16.11
CA ASN A 73 -23.91 -0.53 -15.68
C ASN A 73 -23.72 -1.67 -14.66
N PHE A 74 -23.43 -1.29 -13.42
CA PHE A 74 -23.37 -2.22 -12.30
C PHE A 74 -23.80 -1.54 -10.99
N PRO A 75 -24.30 -2.32 -10.00
CA PRO A 75 -24.76 -1.75 -8.75
C PRO A 75 -23.67 -0.95 -8.02
N GLU A 76 -24.07 0.17 -7.41
CA GLU A 76 -23.16 1.09 -6.70
C GLU A 76 -22.02 1.68 -7.57
N SER A 77 -22.18 1.70 -8.91
CA SER A 77 -21.18 2.32 -9.83
C SER A 77 -20.83 3.76 -9.47
N TYR A 78 -21.77 4.52 -8.89
CA TYR A 78 -21.51 5.87 -8.40
C TYR A 78 -20.42 5.92 -7.31
N GLN A 79 -20.26 4.86 -6.50
CA GLN A 79 -19.17 4.79 -5.52
C GLN A 79 -17.85 4.49 -6.20
N PHE A 80 -17.85 3.61 -7.21
CA PHE A 80 -16.64 3.28 -7.98
C PHE A 80 -16.09 4.49 -8.75
N PHE A 81 -16.96 5.22 -9.45
CA PHE A 81 -16.58 6.42 -10.21
C PHE A 81 -16.52 7.70 -9.36
N ARG A 82 -16.89 7.64 -8.07
CA ARG A 82 -16.97 8.79 -7.15
C ARG A 82 -17.95 9.88 -7.61
N THR A 83 -19.06 9.47 -8.20
CA THR A 83 -20.13 10.34 -8.72
C THR A 83 -21.34 10.41 -7.78
N HIS A 84 -21.09 10.61 -6.48
CA HIS A 84 -22.14 10.60 -5.44
C HIS A 84 -23.27 11.60 -5.67
N TYR A 85 -22.99 12.70 -6.36
CA TYR A 85 -23.92 13.79 -6.65
C TYR A 85 -24.53 13.71 -8.06
N GLU A 86 -24.16 12.69 -8.84
CA GLU A 86 -24.67 12.48 -10.19
C GLU A 86 -25.84 11.47 -10.20
N PRO A 87 -26.78 11.62 -11.15
CA PRO A 87 -27.80 10.61 -11.41
C PRO A 87 -27.18 9.25 -11.72
N SER A 88 -27.76 8.20 -11.16
CA SER A 88 -27.42 6.85 -11.58
C SER A 88 -28.01 6.58 -12.97
N ASP A 89 -27.15 6.22 -13.92
CA ASP A 89 -27.53 5.76 -15.27
C ASP A 89 -27.67 4.23 -15.34
N ASN A 90 -27.70 3.55 -14.20
CA ASN A 90 -27.75 2.09 -14.13
C ASN A 90 -29.13 1.58 -14.53
N THR A 91 -29.16 0.41 -15.16
CA THR A 91 -30.40 -0.31 -15.43
C THR A 91 -30.65 -1.31 -14.32
N VAL A 92 -31.86 -1.26 -13.76
CA VAL A 92 -32.30 -2.18 -12.70
C VAL A 92 -32.35 -3.59 -13.27
N THR A 93 -31.62 -4.51 -12.64
CA THR A 93 -31.52 -5.89 -13.13
C THR A 93 -32.39 -6.82 -12.31
N VAL A 94 -33.24 -7.59 -13.00
CA VAL A 94 -34.03 -8.68 -12.39
C VAL A 94 -33.28 -9.99 -12.55
N TYR A 95 -32.74 -10.50 -11.46
CA TYR A 95 -31.98 -11.73 -11.41
C TYR A 95 -32.91 -12.93 -11.24
N LYS A 96 -32.54 -14.07 -11.82
CA LYS A 96 -33.20 -15.36 -11.55
C LYS A 96 -32.39 -16.15 -10.55
N SER A 97 -33.03 -16.87 -9.65
CA SER A 97 -32.35 -17.87 -8.82
C SER A 97 -32.18 -19.20 -9.56
N LEU A 98 -31.41 -20.12 -9.00
CA LEU A 98 -31.35 -21.50 -9.49
C LEU A 98 -32.72 -22.21 -9.50
N LYS A 99 -33.68 -21.75 -8.70
CA LYS A 99 -35.05 -22.27 -8.65
C LYS A 99 -35.99 -21.58 -9.64
N GLY A 100 -35.51 -20.59 -10.40
CA GLY A 100 -36.30 -19.83 -11.37
C GLY A 100 -37.05 -18.63 -10.79
N GLU A 101 -36.94 -18.40 -9.48
CA GLU A 101 -37.56 -17.26 -8.78
C GLU A 101 -36.86 -15.95 -9.16
N LYS A 102 -37.61 -14.83 -9.22
CA LYS A 102 -37.07 -13.52 -9.63
C LYS A 102 -36.72 -12.65 -8.42
N TYR A 103 -35.56 -11.99 -8.47
CA TYR A 103 -35.01 -11.15 -7.40
C TYR A 103 -34.47 -9.82 -7.94
N VAL A 104 -34.45 -8.80 -7.09
CA VAL A 104 -33.83 -7.49 -7.36
C VAL A 104 -32.83 -7.20 -6.24
N TYR A 105 -31.69 -6.60 -6.58
CA TYR A 105 -30.71 -6.16 -5.59
C TYR A 105 -31.23 -4.91 -4.86
N LYS A 106 -31.15 -4.86 -3.52
CA LYS A 106 -31.76 -3.76 -2.75
C LYS A 106 -31.23 -2.38 -3.14
N ASN A 107 -29.94 -2.24 -3.46
CA ASN A 107 -29.38 -0.96 -3.90
C ASN A 107 -29.95 -0.50 -5.27
N ASP A 108 -30.35 -1.43 -6.14
CA ASP A 108 -30.98 -1.07 -7.42
C ASP A 108 -32.40 -0.49 -7.22
N LEU A 109 -33.03 -0.70 -6.06
CA LEU A 109 -34.34 -0.11 -5.76
C LEU A 109 -34.26 1.43 -5.64
N PHE A 110 -33.12 2.00 -5.23
CA PHE A 110 -32.94 3.45 -5.21
C PHE A 110 -32.82 4.04 -6.61
N VAL A 111 -32.34 3.25 -7.58
CA VAL A 111 -32.34 3.66 -8.99
C VAL A 111 -33.78 3.74 -9.52
N LEU A 112 -34.66 2.81 -9.13
CA LEU A 112 -36.10 2.91 -9.42
C LEU A 112 -36.74 4.14 -8.77
N LEU A 113 -36.43 4.41 -7.50
CA LEU A 113 -36.95 5.60 -6.81
C LEU A 113 -36.47 6.89 -7.47
N GLN A 114 -35.22 6.94 -7.94
CA GLN A 114 -34.69 8.05 -8.72
C GLN A 114 -35.51 8.27 -10.00
N GLN A 115 -35.77 7.20 -10.76
CA GLN A 115 -36.52 7.27 -12.00
C GLN A 115 -37.95 7.75 -11.76
N PHE A 116 -38.66 7.13 -10.82
CA PHE A 116 -40.04 7.52 -10.51
C PHE A 116 -40.13 8.94 -9.96
N ALA A 117 -39.21 9.36 -9.09
CA ALA A 117 -39.16 10.74 -8.62
C ALA A 117 -38.91 11.71 -9.77
N PHE A 118 -37.97 11.39 -10.66
CA PHE A 118 -37.65 12.26 -11.79
C PHE A 118 -38.85 12.44 -12.72
N GLU A 119 -39.52 11.35 -13.11
CA GLU A 119 -40.73 11.40 -13.94
C GLU A 119 -41.84 12.27 -13.29
N ASN A 120 -42.15 12.05 -12.02
CA ASN A 120 -43.28 12.73 -11.34
C ASN A 120 -42.97 14.18 -10.93
N PHE A 121 -41.76 14.48 -10.46
CA PHE A 121 -41.38 15.85 -10.12
C PHE A 121 -41.19 16.71 -11.38
N LEU A 122 -40.74 16.14 -12.50
CA LEU A 122 -40.67 16.87 -13.76
C LEU A 122 -42.06 17.29 -14.25
N GLU A 123 -43.06 16.40 -14.15
CA GLU A 123 -44.47 16.72 -14.44
C GLU A 123 -45.03 17.81 -13.51
N SER A 124 -44.67 17.77 -12.23
CA SER A 124 -45.22 18.68 -11.22
C SER A 124 -44.62 20.09 -11.25
N PHE A 125 -43.42 20.25 -11.81
CA PHE A 125 -42.69 21.52 -11.90
C PHE A 125 -42.26 21.83 -13.35
N PRO A 126 -43.22 22.00 -14.28
CA PRO A 126 -42.92 22.26 -15.69
C PRO A 126 -42.15 23.59 -15.82
N GLY A 127 -40.95 23.54 -16.39
CA GLY A 127 -40.06 24.70 -16.54
C GLY A 127 -38.87 24.73 -15.56
N SER A 128 -38.78 23.79 -14.62
CA SER A 128 -37.55 23.59 -13.83
C SER A 128 -36.40 23.15 -14.73
N ASN A 129 -35.18 23.59 -14.41
CA ASN A 129 -33.99 23.05 -15.06
C ASN A 129 -33.90 21.54 -14.75
N THR A 130 -34.00 20.71 -15.78
CA THR A 130 -33.99 19.25 -15.67
C THR A 130 -32.77 18.71 -14.94
N GLU A 131 -31.58 19.29 -15.17
CA GLU A 131 -30.34 18.88 -14.52
C GLU A 131 -30.31 19.27 -13.03
N ASP A 132 -30.81 20.46 -12.69
CA ASP A 132 -30.96 20.90 -11.29
C ASP A 132 -31.93 20.00 -10.52
N LEU A 133 -33.05 19.61 -11.13
CA LEU A 133 -34.00 18.70 -10.52
C LEU A 133 -33.39 17.30 -10.28
N ARG A 134 -32.65 16.78 -11.27
CA ARG A 134 -31.90 15.52 -11.14
C ARG A 134 -30.93 15.55 -9.96
N PHE A 135 -30.13 16.60 -9.86
CA PHE A 135 -29.18 16.79 -8.77
C PHE A 135 -29.87 16.79 -7.39
N LYS A 136 -31.02 17.46 -7.28
CA LYS A 136 -31.79 17.52 -6.01
C LYS A 136 -32.39 16.18 -5.62
N ILE A 137 -32.88 15.41 -6.60
CA ILE A 137 -33.38 14.06 -6.38
C ILE A 137 -32.26 13.14 -5.89
N VAL A 138 -31.09 13.17 -6.54
CA VAL A 138 -29.93 12.37 -6.14
C VAL A 138 -29.47 12.76 -4.74
N SER A 139 -29.36 14.06 -4.45
CA SER A 139 -28.99 14.56 -3.13
C SER A 139 -29.93 14.04 -2.04
N ALA A 140 -31.25 14.05 -2.31
CA ALA A 140 -32.26 13.50 -1.41
C ALA A 140 -32.17 11.96 -1.26
N LEU A 141 -31.91 11.24 -2.34
CA LEU A 141 -31.70 9.78 -2.29
C LEU A 141 -30.50 9.42 -1.43
N ARG A 142 -29.35 10.10 -1.59
CA ARG A 142 -28.13 9.80 -0.83
C ARG A 142 -28.30 10.03 0.68
N ILE A 143 -29.09 11.03 1.08
CA ILE A 143 -29.46 11.24 2.50
C ILE A 143 -30.18 10.00 3.06
N THR A 144 -30.98 9.34 2.22
CA THR A 144 -31.87 8.26 2.61
C THR A 144 -31.24 6.86 2.47
N GLU A 145 -30.28 6.70 1.55
CA GLU A 145 -29.61 5.44 1.17
C GLU A 145 -28.56 4.95 2.20
N ASN A 146 -28.08 5.82 3.11
CA ASN A 146 -26.99 5.53 4.06
C ASN A 146 -27.20 4.29 4.96
N LYS A 147 -28.42 3.74 5.06
CA LYS A 147 -28.72 2.55 5.88
C LYS A 147 -28.28 1.22 5.27
N LEU A 148 -28.06 1.14 3.95
CA LEU A 148 -27.71 -0.12 3.25
C LEU A 148 -26.21 -0.25 2.92
N LEU A 149 -25.40 0.71 3.35
CA LEU A 149 -23.95 0.70 3.13
C LEU A 149 -23.32 -0.61 3.61
N LYS A 150 -22.48 -1.21 2.74
CA LYS A 150 -21.74 -2.47 2.97
C LYS A 150 -22.58 -3.75 2.98
N LYS A 151 -23.87 -3.71 2.63
CA LYS A 151 -24.73 -4.90 2.63
C LYS A 151 -25.12 -5.36 1.21
N ILE A 152 -24.93 -6.65 0.96
CA ILE A 152 -25.34 -7.32 -0.28
C ILE A 152 -26.60 -8.15 0.00
N GLU A 153 -27.77 -7.61 -0.32
CA GLU A 153 -29.07 -8.23 -0.05
C GLU A 153 -30.01 -8.13 -1.24
N PHE A 154 -30.80 -9.19 -1.46
CA PHE A 154 -31.77 -9.29 -2.54
C PHE A 154 -33.19 -9.42 -1.99
N VAL A 155 -34.16 -8.87 -2.74
CA VAL A 155 -35.59 -9.01 -2.44
C VAL A 155 -36.30 -9.68 -3.60
N LYS A 156 -37.35 -10.45 -3.32
CA LYS A 156 -38.16 -11.06 -4.38
C LYS A 156 -38.79 -9.97 -5.25
N HIS A 157 -38.73 -10.15 -6.56
CA HIS A 157 -39.34 -9.23 -7.52
C HIS A 157 -40.86 -9.42 -7.52
N ASN A 158 -41.60 -8.38 -7.11
CA ASN A 158 -43.06 -8.33 -7.17
C ASN A 158 -43.51 -7.15 -8.05
N PRO A 159 -43.93 -7.38 -9.31
CA PRO A 159 -44.35 -6.31 -10.22
C PRO A 159 -45.42 -5.39 -9.62
N LYS A 160 -46.40 -5.97 -8.91
CA LYS A 160 -47.51 -5.21 -8.32
C LYS A 160 -47.03 -4.18 -7.29
N VAL A 161 -46.02 -4.54 -6.50
CA VAL A 161 -45.45 -3.63 -5.50
C VAL A 161 -44.69 -2.48 -6.16
N PHE A 162 -44.03 -2.72 -7.30
CA PHE A 162 -43.39 -1.64 -8.06
C PHE A 162 -44.42 -0.68 -8.67
N ASP A 163 -45.53 -1.20 -9.21
CA ASP A 163 -46.64 -0.38 -9.71
C ASP A 163 -47.27 0.47 -8.59
N GLU A 164 -47.42 -0.10 -7.38
CA GLU A 164 -47.87 0.61 -6.19
C GLU A 164 -46.91 1.73 -5.77
N VAL A 165 -45.60 1.45 -5.74
CA VAL A 165 -44.57 2.45 -5.41
C VAL A 165 -44.58 3.60 -6.41
N GLN A 166 -44.75 3.33 -7.72
CA GLN A 166 -44.85 4.38 -8.74
C GLN A 166 -46.09 5.25 -8.53
N LYS A 167 -47.26 4.64 -8.23
CA LYS A 167 -48.50 5.37 -7.92
C LYS A 167 -48.37 6.20 -6.64
N GLU A 168 -47.78 5.64 -5.58
CA GLU A 168 -47.55 6.35 -4.33
C GLU A 168 -46.60 7.54 -4.51
N MET A 169 -45.53 7.37 -5.29
CA MET A 169 -44.63 8.46 -5.63
C MET A 169 -45.39 9.60 -6.29
N LYS A 170 -46.27 9.30 -7.26
CA LYS A 170 -47.11 10.29 -7.93
C LYS A 170 -47.99 11.10 -6.97
N GLU A 171 -48.65 10.44 -6.02
CA GLU A 171 -49.48 11.14 -5.03
C GLU A 171 -48.64 11.92 -4.02
N LEU A 172 -47.51 11.38 -3.56
CA LEU A 172 -46.59 12.07 -2.65
C LEU A 172 -45.98 13.30 -3.30
N THR A 173 -45.67 13.28 -4.60
CA THR A 173 -45.18 14.48 -5.31
C THR A 173 -46.22 15.60 -5.33
N LYS A 174 -47.52 15.28 -5.48
CA LYS A 174 -48.60 16.30 -5.40
C LYS A 174 -48.65 16.94 -4.01
N ILE A 175 -48.56 16.13 -2.94
CA ILE A 175 -48.51 16.62 -1.55
C ILE A 175 -47.25 17.46 -1.34
N GLY A 176 -46.10 16.98 -1.82
CA GLY A 176 -44.83 17.69 -1.74
C GLY A 176 -44.87 19.05 -2.43
N LYS A 177 -45.60 19.18 -3.55
CA LYS A 177 -45.81 20.47 -4.21
C LYS A 177 -46.59 21.44 -3.32
N ILE A 178 -47.67 20.99 -2.68
CA ILE A 178 -48.45 21.81 -1.73
C ILE A 178 -47.57 22.24 -0.54
N ASP A 179 -46.78 21.32 0.03
CA ASP A 179 -45.82 21.60 1.10
C ASP A 179 -44.81 22.69 0.66
N LEU A 180 -44.33 22.62 -0.58
CA LEU A 180 -43.36 23.56 -1.12
C LEU A 180 -43.97 24.95 -1.38
N ASP A 181 -45.17 25.01 -1.94
CA ASP A 181 -45.92 26.26 -2.19
C ASP A 181 -46.26 26.96 -0.86
N GLN A 182 -46.63 26.20 0.17
CA GLN A 182 -46.82 26.73 1.52
C GLN A 182 -45.51 27.27 2.10
N LEU A 183 -44.41 26.52 1.96
CA LEU A 183 -43.09 26.93 2.44
C LEU A 183 -42.62 28.23 1.76
N GLU A 184 -42.84 28.35 0.44
CA GLU A 184 -42.55 29.57 -0.32
C GLU A 184 -43.30 30.79 0.25
N SER A 185 -44.59 30.64 0.54
CA SER A 185 -45.43 31.69 1.13
C SER A 185 -44.98 32.08 2.55
N GLU A 186 -44.63 31.09 3.39
CA GLU A 186 -44.06 31.32 4.73
C GLU A 186 -42.69 32.03 4.66
N LEU A 187 -41.86 31.71 3.67
CA LEU A 187 -40.56 32.38 3.43
C LEU A 187 -40.73 33.80 2.89
N ALA A 188 -41.67 34.02 1.97
CA ALA A 188 -41.96 35.34 1.41
C ALA A 188 -42.51 36.32 2.46
N SER A 189 -43.26 35.82 3.44
CA SER A 189 -43.78 36.59 4.57
C SER A 189 -42.76 36.87 5.68
N GLY A 190 -41.52 36.38 5.56
CA GLY A 190 -40.43 36.68 6.49
C GLY A 190 -40.30 35.73 7.69
N ASN A 191 -40.99 34.58 7.68
CA ASN A 191 -41.04 33.62 8.78
C ASN A 191 -39.80 32.69 8.87
N PHE A 192 -38.62 33.21 8.51
CA PHE A 192 -37.38 32.44 8.35
C PHE A 192 -36.95 31.71 9.64
N ALA A 193 -37.13 32.34 10.80
CA ALA A 193 -36.77 31.76 12.09
C ALA A 193 -37.59 30.48 12.44
N ASN A 194 -38.88 30.46 12.08
CA ASN A 194 -39.76 29.33 12.31
C ASN A 194 -39.44 28.17 11.35
N ILE A 195 -39.06 28.48 10.12
CA ILE A 195 -38.59 27.51 9.13
C ILE A 195 -37.22 26.94 9.51
N LEU A 196 -36.32 27.76 10.07
CA LEU A 196 -35.04 27.31 10.63
C LEU A 196 -35.24 26.31 11.80
N ALA A 197 -36.31 26.50 12.58
CA ALA A 197 -36.70 25.58 13.66
C ALA A 197 -37.25 24.26 13.11
N LYS A 198 -38.10 24.30 12.07
CA LYS A 198 -38.56 23.09 11.33
C LYS A 198 -37.38 22.34 10.68
N PHE A 199 -36.36 23.07 10.19
CA PHE A 199 -35.13 22.50 9.59
C PHE A 199 -34.31 21.69 10.59
N LYS A 200 -34.24 22.12 11.86
CA LYS A 200 -33.59 21.36 12.95
C LYS A 200 -34.24 20.00 13.22
N MET A 201 -35.52 19.82 12.87
CA MET A 201 -36.26 18.57 13.11
C MET A 201 -36.04 17.49 12.05
N CYS A 202 -35.48 17.82 10.88
CA CYS A 202 -35.35 16.88 9.75
C CYS A 202 -34.19 15.86 9.89
N ASN A 203 -33.53 15.79 11.06
CA ASN A 203 -32.59 14.73 11.47
C ASN A 203 -31.62 14.23 10.37
N MET A 204 -31.01 15.16 9.62
CA MET A 204 -29.92 14.85 8.69
C MET A 204 -28.68 14.42 9.49
N LYS A 205 -28.44 13.12 9.64
CA LYS A 205 -27.34 12.57 10.45
C LYS A 205 -25.96 12.77 9.81
N ASP A 206 -25.00 13.04 10.70
CA ASP A 206 -23.57 12.70 10.70
C ASP A 206 -22.60 13.26 9.64
N THR A 207 -23.03 13.98 8.60
CA THR A 207 -22.07 14.50 7.59
C THR A 207 -21.90 16.01 7.55
N TRP A 208 -22.81 16.79 8.14
CA TRP A 208 -22.83 18.25 7.97
C TRP A 208 -22.69 18.94 9.33
N ASP A 209 -21.73 19.87 9.45
CA ASP A 209 -21.66 20.77 10.61
C ASP A 209 -22.91 21.66 10.59
N HIS A 210 -23.91 21.28 11.39
CA HIS A 210 -25.19 21.97 11.48
C HIS A 210 -25.02 23.49 11.69
N SER A 211 -23.94 23.95 12.32
CA SER A 211 -23.71 25.36 12.59
C SER A 211 -23.26 26.14 11.35
N GLN A 212 -22.40 25.58 10.51
CA GLN A 212 -21.93 26.22 9.27
C GLN A 212 -22.99 26.24 8.17
N VAL A 213 -23.81 25.20 8.09
CA VAL A 213 -24.91 25.12 7.12
C VAL A 213 -25.99 26.12 7.47
N LEU A 214 -26.35 26.24 8.76
CA LEU A 214 -27.28 27.26 9.23
C LEU A 214 -26.77 28.67 8.93
N LEU A 215 -25.48 28.91 9.16
CA LEU A 215 -24.85 30.19 8.88
C LEU A 215 -24.91 30.50 7.38
N SER A 216 -24.55 29.54 6.53
CA SER A 216 -24.58 29.71 5.06
C SER A 216 -25.99 29.94 4.52
N LEU A 217 -26.98 29.19 5.02
CA LEU A 217 -28.41 29.37 4.73
C LEU A 217 -28.91 30.75 5.15
N THR A 218 -28.54 31.19 6.35
CA THR A 218 -28.92 32.51 6.89
C THR A 218 -28.29 33.62 6.06
N THR A 219 -26.99 33.52 5.76
CA THR A 219 -26.28 34.47 4.89
C THR A 219 -26.89 34.51 3.49
N TYR A 220 -27.21 33.36 2.89
CA TYR A 220 -27.85 33.28 1.58
C TYR A 220 -29.24 33.95 1.60
N TYR A 221 -30.08 33.62 2.59
CA TYR A 221 -31.41 34.23 2.75
C TYR A 221 -31.36 35.76 2.88
N HIS A 222 -30.42 36.28 3.67
CA HIS A 222 -30.25 37.71 3.84
C HIS A 222 -29.64 38.40 2.61
N SER A 223 -28.89 37.67 1.78
CA SER A 223 -28.34 38.19 0.51
C SER A 223 -29.38 38.35 -0.60
N LEU A 224 -30.55 37.70 -0.49
CA LEU A 224 -31.57 37.68 -1.54
C LEU A 224 -32.48 38.93 -1.49
N PRO A 225 -32.91 39.47 -2.65
CA PRO A 225 -33.91 40.54 -2.72
C PRO A 225 -35.26 40.12 -2.14
N LYS A 226 -36.00 41.05 -1.51
CA LYS A 226 -37.26 40.77 -0.79
C LYS A 226 -38.28 39.95 -1.58
N GLY A 227 -38.48 40.24 -2.87
CA GLY A 227 -39.41 39.50 -3.75
C GLY A 227 -38.88 38.17 -4.31
N LYS A 228 -37.59 37.84 -4.10
CA LYS A 228 -36.97 36.59 -4.56
C LYS A 228 -36.68 35.60 -3.43
N LYS A 229 -36.86 36.02 -2.17
CA LYS A 229 -36.56 35.21 -0.98
C LYS A 229 -37.38 33.93 -0.92
N GLY A 230 -38.71 34.02 -1.06
CA GLY A 230 -39.60 32.86 -1.06
C GLY A 230 -39.23 31.83 -2.13
N PRO A 231 -39.31 32.19 -3.43
CA PRO A 231 -39.06 31.25 -4.53
C PRO A 231 -37.65 30.63 -4.48
N ALA A 232 -36.60 31.43 -4.22
CA ALA A 232 -35.23 30.93 -4.20
C ALA A 232 -34.96 29.99 -3.02
N MET A 233 -35.58 30.25 -1.86
CA MET A 233 -35.46 29.38 -0.69
C MET A 233 -36.31 28.12 -0.80
N ALA A 234 -37.52 28.19 -1.35
CA ALA A 234 -38.32 27.01 -1.65
C ALA A 234 -37.57 26.10 -2.63
N HIS A 235 -37.00 26.68 -3.69
CA HIS A 235 -36.14 25.98 -4.62
C HIS A 235 -34.91 25.32 -3.97
N PHE A 236 -34.28 25.99 -2.99
CA PHE A 236 -33.17 25.45 -2.19
C PHE A 236 -33.61 24.28 -1.27
N LEU A 237 -34.83 24.34 -0.73
CA LEU A 237 -35.35 23.38 0.25
C LEU A 237 -36.08 22.18 -0.38
N LEU A 238 -36.30 22.19 -1.70
CA LEU A 238 -36.90 21.09 -2.46
C LEU A 238 -36.31 19.70 -2.15
N PRO A 239 -34.98 19.51 -1.99
CA PRO A 239 -34.43 18.21 -1.56
C PRO A 239 -35.06 17.64 -0.29
N LEU A 240 -35.44 18.47 0.68
CA LEU A 240 -36.06 18.00 1.93
C LEU A 240 -37.48 17.46 1.71
N VAL A 241 -38.24 18.10 0.83
CA VAL A 241 -39.56 17.62 0.43
C VAL A 241 -39.43 16.27 -0.27
N ILE A 242 -38.43 16.13 -1.14
CA ILE A 242 -38.11 14.85 -1.80
C ILE A 242 -37.69 13.78 -0.77
N VAL A 243 -36.85 14.12 0.23
CA VAL A 243 -36.48 13.21 1.33
C VAL A 243 -37.72 12.73 2.08
N LYS A 244 -38.69 13.60 2.38
CA LYS A 244 -39.96 13.19 3.02
C LYS A 244 -40.73 12.19 2.15
N CYS A 245 -40.80 12.41 0.83
CA CYS A 245 -41.46 11.50 -0.09
C CYS A 245 -40.77 10.13 -0.10
N PHE A 246 -39.45 10.09 -0.21
CA PHE A 246 -38.70 8.83 -0.14
C PHE A 246 -38.87 8.13 1.21
N THR A 247 -38.80 8.87 2.31
CA THR A 247 -38.99 8.33 3.66
C THR A 247 -40.36 7.69 3.83
N ALA A 248 -41.43 8.33 3.32
CA ALA A 248 -42.78 7.77 3.38
C ALA A 248 -42.92 6.44 2.60
N ILE A 249 -42.22 6.29 1.47
CA ILE A 249 -42.22 5.04 0.70
C ILE A 249 -41.40 3.96 1.41
N ILE A 250 -40.22 4.34 1.92
CA ILE A 250 -39.26 3.44 2.57
C ILE A 250 -39.81 2.91 3.90
N ASP A 251 -40.41 3.76 4.72
CA ASP A 251 -40.93 3.39 6.04
C ASP A 251 -42.16 2.46 5.95
N LYS A 252 -42.92 2.52 4.84
CA LYS A 252 -43.99 1.54 4.56
C LYS A 252 -43.47 0.17 4.17
N ARG A 253 -42.22 0.06 3.69
CA ARG A 253 -41.63 -1.15 3.09
C ARG A 253 -40.20 -1.39 3.61
N PRO A 254 -39.99 -1.45 4.94
CA PRO A 254 -38.66 -1.57 5.52
C PRO A 254 -37.92 -2.83 5.05
N GLU A 255 -38.62 -3.92 4.76
CA GLU A 255 -38.05 -5.16 4.24
C GLU A 255 -37.41 -5.01 2.85
N MET A 256 -37.84 -4.01 2.07
CA MET A 256 -37.28 -3.70 0.76
C MET A 256 -36.08 -2.76 0.84
N PHE A 257 -36.13 -1.75 1.70
CA PHE A 257 -35.19 -0.63 1.68
C PHE A 257 -34.25 -0.54 2.89
N ASN A 258 -34.47 -1.33 3.96
CA ASN A 258 -33.55 -1.44 5.10
C ASN A 258 -32.81 -2.79 5.07
N PRO A 259 -31.63 -2.89 5.74
CA PRO A 259 -30.96 -4.16 5.94
C PRO A 259 -31.87 -5.18 6.62
N PHE A 260 -31.74 -6.46 6.28
CA PHE A 260 -32.43 -7.50 7.03
C PHE A 260 -31.95 -7.53 8.48
N ALA A 261 -32.88 -7.68 9.42
CA ALA A 261 -32.57 -7.87 10.84
C ALA A 261 -31.73 -9.14 11.05
N GLU A 262 -30.93 -9.19 12.12
CA GLU A 262 -30.06 -10.34 12.42
C GLU A 262 -30.83 -11.66 12.56
N ASN A 263 -32.10 -11.61 12.94
CA ASN A 263 -33.01 -12.75 13.11
C ASN A 263 -33.94 -13.00 11.91
N TYR A 264 -33.60 -12.49 10.71
CA TYR A 264 -34.40 -12.69 9.50
C TYR A 264 -34.61 -14.18 9.20
N LYS A 265 -35.89 -14.58 9.10
CA LYS A 265 -36.31 -15.99 8.91
C LYS A 265 -36.51 -16.39 7.44
N GLY A 266 -36.33 -15.46 6.50
CA GLY A 266 -36.44 -15.75 5.06
C GLY A 266 -35.16 -16.37 4.48
N PRO A 267 -35.19 -16.82 3.22
CA PRO A 267 -34.03 -17.42 2.58
C PRO A 267 -32.89 -16.41 2.42
N VAL A 268 -31.67 -16.80 2.76
CA VAL A 268 -30.47 -15.97 2.59
C VAL A 268 -29.99 -16.08 1.15
N ALA A 269 -29.96 -14.97 0.42
CA ALA A 269 -29.53 -14.94 -0.97
C ALA A 269 -28.00 -14.77 -1.10
N VAL A 270 -27.37 -15.51 -2.02
CA VAL A 270 -25.93 -15.43 -2.33
C VAL A 270 -25.76 -15.35 -3.85
N ARG A 271 -24.84 -14.50 -4.32
CA ARG A 271 -24.49 -14.40 -5.73
C ARG A 271 -23.76 -15.65 -6.21
N LEU A 272 -24.34 -16.28 -7.22
CA LEU A 272 -23.74 -17.34 -8.02
C LEU A 272 -23.31 -16.74 -9.35
N PHE A 273 -22.01 -16.48 -9.47
CA PHE A 273 -21.43 -15.91 -10.69
C PHE A 273 -21.45 -16.94 -11.81
N VAL A 274 -21.93 -16.50 -12.97
CA VAL A 274 -21.96 -17.29 -14.20
C VAL A 274 -21.03 -16.64 -15.21
N ASP A 275 -20.00 -17.39 -15.62
CA ASP A 275 -19.05 -16.99 -16.65
C ASP A 275 -18.92 -18.12 -17.68
N GLY A 276 -19.64 -18.01 -18.79
CA GLY A 276 -19.81 -19.12 -19.74
C GLY A 276 -20.46 -20.34 -19.07
N ASP A 277 -19.73 -21.45 -19.06
CA ASP A 277 -20.13 -22.70 -18.41
C ASP A 277 -19.77 -22.75 -16.90
N GLN A 278 -18.93 -21.82 -16.43
CA GLN A 278 -18.45 -21.79 -15.05
C GLN A 278 -19.49 -21.21 -14.09
N LYS A 279 -19.62 -21.85 -12.92
CA LYS A 279 -20.53 -21.44 -11.83
C LYS A 279 -19.82 -21.46 -10.49
N PHE A 280 -19.59 -20.29 -9.91
CA PHE A 280 -18.79 -20.13 -8.69
C PHE A 280 -19.32 -18.99 -7.81
N LEU A 281 -18.91 -19.00 -6.54
CA LEU A 281 -19.36 -18.05 -5.52
C LEU A 281 -18.15 -17.45 -4.82
N LEU A 282 -18.28 -16.23 -4.29
CA LEU A 282 -17.31 -15.71 -3.34
C LEU A 282 -17.37 -16.56 -2.06
N LYS A 283 -16.22 -17.04 -1.61
CA LYS A 283 -16.15 -17.99 -0.49
C LYS A 283 -16.59 -17.34 0.82
N ALA A 284 -16.24 -16.07 1.06
CA ALA A 284 -16.71 -15.30 2.21
C ALA A 284 -18.23 -15.12 2.22
N GLU A 285 -18.83 -14.82 1.06
CA GLU A 285 -20.27 -14.60 0.93
C GLU A 285 -21.08 -15.87 1.28
N ILE A 286 -20.66 -17.04 0.75
CA ILE A 286 -21.35 -18.30 1.03
C ILE A 286 -21.09 -18.82 2.45
N VAL A 287 -19.88 -18.69 3.00
CA VAL A 287 -19.59 -19.10 4.38
C VAL A 287 -20.42 -18.28 5.36
N ASN A 288 -20.50 -16.97 5.17
CA ASN A 288 -21.35 -16.11 5.99
C ASN A 288 -22.84 -16.49 5.88
N ALA A 289 -23.34 -16.80 4.68
CA ALA A 289 -24.73 -17.24 4.51
C ALA A 289 -25.04 -18.57 5.23
N ILE A 290 -24.08 -19.50 5.24
CA ILE A 290 -24.20 -20.77 5.98
C ILE A 290 -24.17 -20.53 7.49
N ASN A 291 -23.29 -19.65 7.98
CA ASN A 291 -23.22 -19.29 9.38
C ASN A 291 -24.56 -18.72 9.87
N LYS A 292 -25.17 -17.81 9.09
CA LYS A 292 -26.50 -17.26 9.36
C LYS A 292 -27.60 -18.33 9.41
N THR A 293 -27.57 -19.31 8.51
CA THR A 293 -28.65 -20.31 8.39
C THR A 293 -28.50 -21.51 9.34
N THR A 294 -27.29 -21.80 9.83
CA THR A 294 -27.02 -22.95 10.71
C THR A 294 -26.63 -22.59 12.14
N GLY A 295 -26.42 -21.29 12.45
CA GLY A 295 -25.96 -20.84 13.77
C GLY A 295 -24.51 -21.20 14.09
N ASN A 296 -23.73 -21.62 13.08
CA ASN A 296 -22.35 -22.09 13.23
C ASN A 296 -21.37 -20.93 13.00
N LYS A 297 -20.24 -20.90 13.69
CA LYS A 297 -19.23 -19.82 13.61
C LYS A 297 -17.99 -20.28 12.84
N GLY A 298 -18.15 -20.63 11.56
CA GLY A 298 -17.00 -20.89 10.70
C GLY A 298 -16.44 -19.57 10.17
N ASP A 299 -15.28 -19.14 10.62
CA ASP A 299 -14.70 -17.88 10.14
C ASP A 299 -13.87 -18.11 8.86
N PHE A 300 -14.22 -17.36 7.82
CA PHE A 300 -13.45 -17.29 6.58
C PHE A 300 -13.40 -15.82 6.15
N LYS A 301 -12.21 -15.25 6.02
CA LYS A 301 -12.02 -14.00 5.28
C LYS A 301 -10.96 -14.18 4.20
N ASP A 302 -11.06 -13.32 3.21
CA ASP A 302 -10.12 -13.23 2.11
C ASP A 302 -8.79 -12.61 2.57
N GLU A 303 -7.68 -13.11 2.05
CA GLU A 303 -6.31 -12.72 2.44
C GLU A 303 -5.73 -11.69 1.47
N GLY A 304 -5.14 -10.61 1.99
CA GLY A 304 -4.49 -9.59 1.18
C GLY A 304 -5.46 -8.93 0.19
N HIS A 305 -5.10 -8.89 -1.09
CA HIS A 305 -5.92 -8.32 -2.18
C HIS A 305 -6.65 -9.38 -3.01
N LYS A 306 -6.49 -10.66 -2.66
CA LYS A 306 -7.08 -11.81 -3.34
C LYS A 306 -8.38 -12.19 -2.65
N ILE A 307 -9.44 -12.34 -3.43
CA ILE A 307 -10.76 -12.79 -2.95
C ILE A 307 -11.01 -14.20 -3.49
N GLU A 308 -11.13 -15.16 -2.58
CA GLU A 308 -11.26 -16.58 -2.89
C GLU A 308 -12.66 -16.91 -3.40
N THR A 309 -12.72 -17.82 -4.38
CA THR A 309 -13.99 -18.40 -4.83
C THR A 309 -14.09 -19.87 -4.49
N ILE A 310 -15.31 -20.39 -4.62
CA ILE A 310 -15.62 -21.81 -4.51
C ILE A 310 -16.65 -22.17 -5.59
N SER A 311 -16.45 -23.29 -6.28
CA SER A 311 -17.40 -23.77 -7.28
C SER A 311 -18.73 -24.19 -6.64
N LEU A 312 -19.82 -24.09 -7.39
CA LEU A 312 -21.13 -24.56 -6.91
C LEU A 312 -21.12 -26.05 -6.55
N GLU A 313 -20.37 -26.85 -7.29
CA GLU A 313 -20.16 -28.28 -7.01
C GLU A 313 -19.47 -28.49 -5.66
N ASN A 314 -18.34 -27.83 -5.42
CA ASN A 314 -17.62 -27.90 -4.13
C ASN A 314 -18.49 -27.39 -2.97
N VAL A 315 -19.36 -26.40 -3.19
CA VAL A 315 -20.32 -25.95 -2.17
C VAL A 315 -21.32 -27.06 -1.84
N ARG A 316 -21.88 -27.73 -2.85
CA ARG A 316 -22.81 -28.85 -2.66
C ARG A 316 -22.15 -30.01 -1.93
N GLU A 317 -20.93 -30.38 -2.32
CA GLU A 317 -20.17 -31.45 -1.68
C GLU A 317 -19.81 -31.13 -0.23
N LYS A 318 -19.26 -29.94 0.02
CA LYS A 318 -18.73 -29.55 1.34
C LYS A 318 -19.84 -29.25 2.35
N PHE A 319 -20.94 -28.65 1.89
CA PHE A 319 -21.97 -28.12 2.78
C PHE A 319 -23.27 -28.92 2.79
N GLY A 320 -23.56 -29.70 1.74
CA GLY A 320 -24.65 -30.69 1.71
C GLY A 320 -26.00 -30.11 2.11
N GLY A 321 -26.67 -30.70 3.10
CA GLY A 321 -27.99 -30.23 3.57
C GLY A 321 -28.01 -28.82 4.19
N ARG A 322 -26.85 -28.22 4.51
CA ARG A 322 -26.76 -26.90 5.16
C ARG A 322 -27.11 -25.73 4.25
N ILE A 323 -27.07 -25.93 2.93
CA ILE A 323 -27.40 -24.88 1.94
C ILE A 323 -28.88 -24.90 1.52
N LYS A 324 -29.74 -25.72 2.15
CA LYS A 324 -31.17 -25.85 1.80
C LYS A 324 -31.93 -24.53 1.89
N ASN A 325 -31.56 -23.69 2.85
CA ASN A 325 -32.20 -22.38 3.11
C ASN A 325 -31.45 -21.20 2.45
N ILE A 326 -30.51 -21.50 1.55
CA ILE A 326 -29.77 -20.49 0.78
C ILE A 326 -30.35 -20.42 -0.62
N GLU A 327 -30.59 -19.20 -1.10
CA GLU A 327 -31.02 -18.94 -2.46
C GLU A 327 -29.82 -18.49 -3.31
N PHE A 328 -29.52 -19.24 -4.36
CA PHE A 328 -28.41 -18.92 -5.26
C PHE A 328 -28.92 -18.05 -6.41
N ILE A 329 -28.51 -16.78 -6.42
CA ILE A 329 -28.91 -15.79 -7.42
C ILE A 329 -27.96 -15.88 -8.61
N LEU A 330 -28.46 -16.18 -9.80
CA LEU A 330 -27.66 -16.23 -11.02
C LEU A 330 -27.25 -14.81 -11.40
N THR A 331 -25.98 -14.51 -11.18
CA THR A 331 -25.37 -13.21 -11.45
C THR A 331 -24.42 -13.36 -12.65
N PRO A 332 -24.77 -12.85 -13.84
CA PRO A 332 -23.87 -12.92 -14.99
C PRO A 332 -22.62 -12.09 -14.72
N TYR A 333 -21.44 -12.66 -14.98
CA TYR A 333 -20.20 -11.91 -14.94
C TYR A 333 -20.02 -11.15 -16.26
N LEU A 334 -20.16 -9.82 -16.22
CA LEU A 334 -20.22 -8.99 -17.42
C LEU A 334 -18.83 -8.44 -17.79
N ARG A 335 -18.60 -8.32 -19.09
CA ARG A 335 -17.40 -7.70 -19.67
C ARG A 335 -17.82 -6.76 -20.78
N ALA A 336 -17.24 -5.57 -20.79
CA ALA A 336 -17.12 -4.78 -22.01
C ALA A 336 -15.89 -5.30 -22.80
N LYS A 337 -15.75 -4.91 -24.07
CA LYS A 337 -14.69 -5.44 -24.95
C LYS A 337 -13.30 -5.36 -24.31
N HIS A 338 -12.98 -4.22 -23.69
CA HIS A 338 -11.63 -3.94 -23.17
C HIS A 338 -11.53 -3.89 -21.66
N ARG A 339 -12.64 -4.02 -20.91
CA ARG A 339 -12.67 -3.97 -19.44
C ARG A 339 -13.69 -4.93 -18.86
N ALA A 340 -13.34 -5.59 -17.77
CA ALA A 340 -14.33 -6.28 -16.95
C ALA A 340 -15.23 -5.27 -16.22
N VAL A 341 -16.50 -5.63 -16.03
CA VAL A 341 -17.41 -4.83 -15.19
C VAL A 341 -17.07 -5.09 -13.72
N PRO A 342 -16.72 -4.07 -12.91
CA PRO A 342 -16.41 -4.26 -11.50
C PRO A 342 -17.60 -4.84 -10.72
N ILE A 343 -17.31 -5.69 -9.75
CA ILE A 343 -18.32 -6.18 -8.80
C ILE A 343 -17.98 -5.75 -7.37
N ARG A 344 -19.02 -5.56 -6.56
CA ARG A 344 -18.90 -5.24 -5.14
C ARG A 344 -18.39 -6.44 -4.35
N GLU A 345 -17.36 -6.23 -3.53
CA GLU A 345 -16.87 -7.23 -2.56
C GLU A 345 -17.88 -7.43 -1.43
N PHE A 346 -17.97 -8.65 -0.90
CA PHE A 346 -18.84 -8.94 0.24
C PHE A 346 -18.35 -8.25 1.52
N ASP A 347 -19.25 -7.53 2.21
CA ASP A 347 -19.03 -6.86 3.50
C ASP A 347 -17.85 -5.84 3.50
N SER A 348 -17.60 -5.23 2.34
CA SER A 348 -16.51 -4.28 2.07
C SER A 348 -17.01 -3.10 1.23
N ASP A 349 -16.30 -1.98 1.25
CA ASP A 349 -16.53 -0.83 0.35
C ASP A 349 -15.70 -0.91 -0.94
N GLN A 350 -14.96 -2.01 -1.13
CA GLN A 350 -14.08 -2.21 -2.27
C GLN A 350 -14.80 -2.89 -3.44
N PHE A 351 -14.23 -2.71 -4.63
CA PHE A 351 -14.62 -3.40 -5.86
C PHE A 351 -13.52 -4.37 -6.29
N CYS A 352 -13.91 -5.39 -7.06
CA CYS A 352 -12.98 -6.39 -7.56
C CYS A 352 -13.39 -6.90 -8.95
N ILE A 353 -12.43 -7.47 -9.68
CA ILE A 353 -12.64 -8.18 -10.96
C ILE A 353 -11.89 -9.51 -10.91
N LEU A 354 -12.23 -10.46 -11.80
CA LEU A 354 -11.51 -11.73 -11.86
C LEU A 354 -10.04 -11.49 -12.16
N ALA A 355 -9.16 -12.28 -11.52
CA ALA A 355 -7.72 -12.17 -11.72
C ALA A 355 -7.31 -12.39 -13.19
N LEU A 356 -8.06 -13.24 -13.91
CA LEU A 356 -7.88 -13.44 -15.35
C LEU A 356 -8.19 -12.18 -16.16
N ASP A 357 -9.20 -11.40 -15.78
CA ASP A 357 -9.53 -10.15 -16.46
C ASP A 357 -8.50 -9.07 -16.16
N ALA A 358 -8.05 -8.96 -14.91
CA ALA A 358 -6.93 -8.10 -14.54
C ALA A 358 -5.64 -8.47 -15.33
N PHE A 359 -5.40 -9.75 -15.61
CA PHE A 359 -4.29 -10.21 -16.44
C PHE A 359 -4.39 -9.69 -17.88
N PHE A 360 -5.55 -9.83 -18.53
CA PHE A 360 -5.72 -9.33 -19.90
C PHE A 360 -5.66 -7.79 -19.96
N GLU A 361 -6.23 -7.09 -18.98
CA GLU A 361 -6.12 -5.63 -18.89
C GLU A 361 -4.68 -5.16 -18.68
N PHE A 362 -3.92 -5.87 -17.83
CA PHE A 362 -2.50 -5.62 -17.61
C PHE A 362 -1.69 -5.79 -18.90
N PHE A 363 -1.85 -6.92 -19.61
CA PHE A 363 -1.12 -7.14 -20.86
C PHE A 363 -1.55 -6.20 -21.99
N ARG A 364 -2.84 -5.85 -22.10
CA ARG A 364 -3.30 -4.85 -23.07
C ARG A 364 -2.63 -3.50 -22.86
N ARG A 365 -2.47 -3.09 -21.60
CA ARG A 365 -1.71 -1.88 -21.25
C ARG A 365 -0.24 -1.99 -21.61
N LEU A 366 0.40 -3.12 -21.33
CA LEU A 366 1.79 -3.37 -21.73
C LEU A 366 1.98 -3.30 -23.26
N ILE A 367 1.02 -3.84 -24.01
CA ILE A 367 1.08 -3.93 -25.47
C ILE A 367 0.81 -2.58 -26.15
N PHE A 368 -0.27 -1.88 -25.78
CA PHE A 368 -0.72 -0.69 -26.51
C PHE A 368 -0.46 0.62 -25.77
N GLY A 369 -0.56 0.64 -24.44
CA GLY A 369 -0.30 1.83 -23.63
C GLY A 369 1.19 2.11 -23.49
N ILE A 370 1.90 1.19 -22.82
CA ILE A 370 3.35 1.33 -22.55
C ILE A 370 4.17 0.95 -23.79
N LYS A 371 3.62 0.09 -24.67
CA LYS A 371 4.28 -0.46 -25.85
C LYS A 371 5.59 -1.19 -25.47
N MET A 372 5.56 -1.91 -24.35
CA MET A 372 6.72 -2.51 -23.68
C MET A 372 7.51 -3.44 -24.59
N PHE A 373 6.83 -4.33 -25.32
CA PHE A 373 7.45 -5.28 -26.24
C PHE A 373 8.03 -4.63 -27.51
N ARG A 374 7.80 -3.34 -27.73
CA ARG A 374 8.45 -2.55 -28.80
C ARG A 374 9.67 -1.79 -28.25
N LYS A 375 9.63 -1.40 -26.98
CA LYS A 375 10.71 -0.69 -26.28
C LYS A 375 11.90 -1.61 -26.02
N TYR A 376 11.64 -2.80 -25.50
CA TYR A 376 12.67 -3.79 -25.17
C TYR A 376 12.63 -4.86 -26.25
N ARG A 377 13.49 -4.69 -27.26
CA ARG A 377 13.49 -5.51 -28.48
C ARG A 377 13.90 -6.96 -28.26
N ASP A 378 14.41 -7.30 -27.09
CA ASP A 378 14.81 -8.64 -26.69
C ASP A 378 13.87 -9.16 -25.58
N PRO A 379 13.07 -10.20 -25.84
CA PRO A 379 12.15 -10.78 -24.86
C PRO A 379 12.88 -11.53 -23.73
N THR A 380 14.16 -11.87 -23.94
CA THR A 380 15.02 -12.49 -22.92
C THR A 380 15.72 -11.44 -22.04
N CYS A 381 15.55 -10.16 -22.35
CA CYS A 381 16.00 -9.06 -21.51
C CYS A 381 15.51 -9.30 -20.08
N GLU A 382 16.43 -9.31 -19.13
CA GLU A 382 16.16 -9.92 -17.84
C GLU A 382 15.25 -9.03 -16.94
N ILE A 383 14.88 -7.83 -17.45
CA ILE A 383 13.75 -7.02 -16.97
C ILE A 383 12.42 -7.82 -17.04
N PHE A 384 12.16 -8.57 -18.12
CA PHE A 384 10.90 -9.29 -18.27
C PHE A 384 10.77 -10.47 -17.29
N PRO A 385 11.74 -11.39 -17.14
CA PRO A 385 11.72 -12.42 -16.11
C PRO A 385 11.56 -11.87 -14.69
N ASP A 386 12.29 -10.82 -14.29
CA ASP A 386 12.19 -10.24 -12.94
C ASP A 386 10.79 -9.70 -12.65
N ILE A 387 10.27 -8.88 -13.56
CA ILE A 387 8.96 -8.25 -13.42
C ILE A 387 7.86 -9.33 -13.45
N PHE A 388 7.92 -10.27 -14.39
CA PHE A 388 6.93 -11.33 -14.52
C PHE A 388 6.99 -12.32 -13.35
N ASP A 389 8.17 -12.63 -12.81
CA ASP A 389 8.30 -13.46 -11.62
C ASP A 389 7.73 -12.76 -10.37
N ALA A 390 7.91 -11.45 -10.23
CA ALA A 390 7.28 -10.70 -9.15
C ALA A 390 5.74 -10.78 -9.23
N PHE A 391 5.17 -10.63 -10.43
CA PHE A 391 3.73 -10.74 -10.64
C PHE A 391 3.19 -12.16 -10.43
N THR A 392 3.93 -13.20 -10.83
CA THR A 392 3.50 -14.58 -10.58
C THR A 392 3.58 -15.00 -9.11
N LYS A 393 4.45 -14.37 -8.32
CA LYS A 393 4.54 -14.61 -6.86
C LYS A 393 3.46 -13.90 -6.04
N LYS A 394 3.00 -12.73 -6.48
CA LYS A 394 2.12 -11.86 -5.67
C LYS A 394 0.71 -11.64 -6.24
N THR A 395 0.52 -11.75 -7.55
CA THR A 395 -0.72 -11.31 -8.23
C THR A 395 -1.36 -12.40 -9.07
N PHE A 396 -0.64 -12.93 -10.06
CA PHE A 396 -1.14 -13.89 -11.05
C PHE A 396 -0.62 -15.28 -10.72
N LEU A 397 -1.18 -15.87 -9.65
CA LEU A 397 -0.66 -17.03 -8.94
C LEU A 397 -0.80 -18.31 -9.76
N PRO A 398 0.28 -18.86 -10.36
CA PRO A 398 0.20 -20.00 -11.28
C PRO A 398 -0.30 -21.28 -10.61
N ASP A 399 -0.07 -21.43 -9.31
CA ASP A 399 -0.43 -22.64 -8.55
C ASP A 399 -1.82 -22.56 -7.91
N HIS A 400 -2.51 -21.42 -8.05
CA HIS A 400 -3.85 -21.26 -7.52
C HIS A 400 -4.90 -21.79 -8.51
N LYS A 401 -5.52 -22.92 -8.15
CA LYS A 401 -6.42 -23.68 -9.03
C LYS A 401 -7.85 -23.15 -9.13
N ASN A 402 -8.32 -22.43 -8.11
CA ASN A 402 -9.65 -21.86 -8.12
C ASN A 402 -9.60 -20.50 -8.82
N LEU A 403 -10.73 -20.11 -9.43
CA LEU A 403 -10.94 -18.73 -9.83
C LEU A 403 -10.79 -17.83 -8.60
N TYR A 404 -10.24 -16.64 -8.76
CA TYR A 404 -10.20 -15.66 -7.69
C TYR A 404 -10.35 -14.25 -8.26
N PHE A 405 -10.80 -13.34 -7.41
CA PHE A 405 -10.87 -11.92 -7.74
C PHE A 405 -9.69 -11.16 -7.15
N LEU A 406 -9.35 -10.04 -7.79
CA LEU A 406 -8.38 -9.08 -7.30
C LEU A 406 -9.10 -7.77 -6.98
N ARG A 407 -8.79 -7.17 -5.83
CA ARG A 407 -9.31 -5.84 -5.45
C ARG A 407 -8.79 -4.75 -6.39
N ASP A 408 -9.66 -3.81 -6.74
CA ASP A 408 -9.38 -2.67 -7.63
C ASP A 408 -8.16 -1.85 -7.19
N LYS A 409 -7.96 -1.67 -5.87
CA LYS A 409 -6.79 -0.99 -5.31
C LYS A 409 -5.46 -1.59 -5.80
N LEU A 410 -5.31 -2.92 -5.72
CA LEU A 410 -4.09 -3.59 -6.18
C LEU A 410 -3.96 -3.49 -7.70
N ILE A 411 -5.07 -3.58 -8.44
CA ILE A 411 -5.03 -3.45 -9.91
C ILE A 411 -4.48 -2.08 -10.28
N ARG A 412 -4.94 -1.00 -9.65
CA ARG A 412 -4.40 0.35 -9.87
C ARG A 412 -2.92 0.45 -9.50
N GLU A 413 -2.50 -0.13 -8.38
CA GLU A 413 -1.09 -0.15 -7.94
C GLU A 413 -0.19 -0.90 -8.94
N ILE A 414 -0.63 -2.07 -9.43
CA ILE A 414 0.06 -2.86 -10.45
C ILE A 414 0.21 -2.07 -11.74
N LEU A 415 -0.85 -1.35 -12.13
CA LEU A 415 -0.77 -0.49 -13.30
C LEU A 415 0.24 0.66 -13.04
N LEU A 416 0.24 1.29 -11.88
CA LEU A 416 1.22 2.36 -11.60
C LEU A 416 2.68 1.89 -11.49
N TYR A 417 2.92 0.62 -11.14
CA TYR A 417 4.27 0.05 -10.93
C TYR A 417 5.16 0.05 -12.19
N ILE A 418 4.55 0.10 -13.38
CA ILE A 418 5.28 0.19 -14.65
C ILE A 418 4.99 1.58 -15.24
N ALA A 419 5.76 2.58 -14.81
CA ALA A 419 5.71 3.93 -15.34
C ALA A 419 6.66 4.08 -16.55
N PRO A 420 6.30 4.88 -17.57
CA PRO A 420 7.20 5.12 -18.69
C PRO A 420 8.36 6.04 -18.28
N GLU A 421 9.58 5.51 -18.25
CA GLU A 421 10.80 6.30 -17.96
C GLU A 421 11.38 7.06 -19.18
N SER A 422 10.74 7.05 -20.35
CA SER A 422 11.19 7.85 -21.52
C SER A 422 10.21 7.78 -22.70
N GLU A 423 10.16 8.87 -23.48
CA GLU A 423 9.61 8.89 -24.84
C GLU A 423 10.59 8.21 -25.79
N PHE A 424 10.34 6.94 -26.10
CA PHE A 424 11.00 6.28 -27.23
C PHE A 424 10.19 6.56 -28.50
N PRO A 425 10.81 6.98 -29.61
CA PRO A 425 10.12 7.09 -30.88
C PRO A 425 9.69 5.70 -31.34
N ASN A 426 8.42 5.37 -31.07
CA ASN A 426 7.84 4.07 -31.39
C ASN A 426 6.81 4.22 -32.51
N LYS A 427 6.89 3.33 -33.51
CA LYS A 427 5.91 3.24 -34.58
C LYS A 427 4.54 2.85 -34.02
N ASP A 428 3.50 3.51 -34.50
CA ASP A 428 2.13 3.25 -34.10
C ASP A 428 1.43 2.26 -35.06
N VAL A 429 0.33 1.65 -34.61
CA VAL A 429 -0.43 0.69 -35.44
C VAL A 429 -1.08 1.44 -36.61
N ARG A 430 -0.78 1.05 -37.84
CA ARG A 430 -1.33 1.69 -39.04
C ARG A 430 -2.80 1.34 -39.23
N ASN A 431 -3.52 2.20 -39.95
CA ASN A 431 -4.90 1.97 -40.33
C ASN A 431 -5.04 0.79 -41.30
N ALA A 432 -6.09 -0.01 -41.10
CA ALA A 432 -6.57 -0.88 -42.15
C ALA A 432 -7.06 -0.04 -43.34
N LYS A 433 -6.94 -0.60 -44.55
CA LYS A 433 -7.45 0.06 -45.75
C LYS A 433 -8.98 -0.03 -45.80
N LYS A 434 -9.60 0.68 -46.75
CA LYS A 434 -11.07 0.67 -46.93
C LYS A 434 -11.61 -0.72 -47.28
N ASP A 435 -10.81 -1.54 -47.95
CA ASP A 435 -11.06 -2.95 -48.28
C ASP A 435 -10.67 -3.91 -47.14
N GLY A 436 -10.26 -3.38 -45.99
CA GLY A 436 -9.86 -4.12 -44.80
C GLY A 436 -8.39 -4.53 -44.79
N PHE A 437 -8.09 -5.63 -44.10
CA PHE A 437 -6.74 -6.20 -44.05
C PHE A 437 -6.78 -7.73 -44.22
N THR A 438 -5.71 -8.25 -44.84
CA THR A 438 -5.43 -9.68 -45.03
C THR A 438 -4.45 -10.20 -43.99
N VAL A 439 -4.29 -11.52 -43.88
CA VAL A 439 -3.22 -12.12 -43.05
C VAL A 439 -1.82 -11.57 -43.40
N GLN A 440 -1.55 -11.31 -44.68
CA GLN A 440 -0.28 -10.71 -45.09
C GLN A 440 -0.14 -9.27 -44.58
N ASN A 441 -1.23 -8.51 -44.53
CA ASN A 441 -1.21 -7.18 -43.94
C ASN A 441 -0.94 -7.24 -42.43
N LEU A 442 -1.53 -8.22 -41.72
CA LEU A 442 -1.22 -8.46 -40.30
C LEU A 442 0.28 -8.78 -40.11
N LYS A 443 0.84 -9.71 -40.89
CA LYS A 443 2.29 -10.04 -40.83
C LYS A 443 3.17 -8.81 -41.08
N ASN A 444 2.81 -8.02 -42.09
CA ASN A 444 3.52 -6.78 -42.41
C ASN A 444 3.40 -5.74 -41.28
N GLU A 445 2.28 -5.71 -40.56
CA GLU A 445 2.08 -4.84 -39.41
C GLU A 445 2.91 -5.29 -38.21
N LEU A 446 2.94 -6.59 -37.90
CA LEU A 446 3.80 -7.14 -36.85
C LEU A 446 5.29 -6.80 -37.11
N ALA A 447 5.73 -6.90 -38.36
CA ALA A 447 7.08 -6.50 -38.76
C ALA A 447 7.29 -4.98 -38.70
N HIS A 448 6.30 -4.18 -39.15
CA HIS A 448 6.36 -2.72 -39.07
C HIS A 448 6.59 -2.24 -37.63
N LEU A 449 5.90 -2.86 -36.68
CA LEU A 449 5.98 -2.57 -35.25
C LEU A 449 7.25 -3.12 -34.56
N SER A 450 8.17 -3.73 -35.33
CA SER A 450 9.38 -4.40 -34.85
C SER A 450 9.11 -5.55 -33.88
N LEU A 451 7.90 -6.11 -33.87
CA LEU A 451 7.56 -7.24 -32.98
C LEU A 451 8.19 -8.55 -33.43
N THR A 452 8.59 -8.68 -34.70
CA THR A 452 9.33 -9.83 -35.22
C THR A 452 10.80 -9.86 -34.75
N GLU A 453 11.34 -8.71 -34.33
CA GLU A 453 12.65 -8.66 -33.66
C GLU A 453 12.52 -9.20 -32.23
N SER A 454 11.43 -8.85 -31.54
CA SER A 454 11.16 -9.25 -30.16
C SER A 454 10.56 -10.64 -30.00
N PHE A 455 9.85 -11.14 -31.00
CA PHE A 455 9.28 -12.47 -31.00
C PHE A 455 9.39 -13.01 -32.42
N PRO A 456 10.53 -13.65 -32.77
CA PRO A 456 10.76 -14.17 -34.12
C PRO A 456 9.66 -15.12 -34.59
N GLU A 457 9.00 -15.81 -33.66
CA GLU A 457 7.91 -16.76 -33.90
C GLU A 457 6.53 -16.10 -34.11
N ILE A 458 6.36 -14.81 -33.85
CA ILE A 458 5.03 -14.15 -33.79
C ILE A 458 4.22 -14.29 -35.08
N GLN A 459 4.89 -14.31 -36.23
CA GLN A 459 4.22 -14.45 -37.53
C GLN A 459 3.68 -15.85 -37.76
N ASN A 460 4.16 -16.87 -37.04
CA ASN A 460 3.65 -18.25 -37.14
C ASN A 460 2.22 -18.36 -36.58
N TYR A 461 1.80 -17.40 -35.75
CA TYR A 461 0.46 -17.38 -35.17
C TYR A 461 -0.55 -16.58 -36.01
N ALA A 462 -0.08 -15.80 -36.99
CA ALA A 462 -0.91 -14.84 -37.72
C ALA A 462 -2.06 -15.51 -38.49
N GLU A 463 -1.83 -16.67 -39.11
CA GLU A 463 -2.86 -17.42 -39.85
C GLU A 463 -4.02 -17.85 -38.96
N ALA A 464 -3.69 -18.49 -37.82
CA ALA A 464 -4.70 -19.00 -36.91
C ALA A 464 -5.51 -17.86 -36.28
N VAL A 465 -4.83 -16.78 -35.87
CA VAL A 465 -5.46 -15.59 -35.31
C VAL A 465 -6.33 -14.88 -36.34
N TYR A 466 -5.82 -14.66 -37.55
CA TYR A 466 -6.54 -13.99 -38.63
C TYR A 466 -7.82 -14.75 -38.99
N SER A 467 -7.73 -16.06 -39.20
CA SER A 467 -8.87 -16.88 -39.58
C SER A 467 -10.01 -16.81 -38.56
N GLU A 468 -9.68 -16.80 -37.26
CA GLU A 468 -10.72 -16.74 -36.22
C GLU A 468 -11.33 -15.34 -36.07
N ILE A 469 -10.53 -14.29 -36.22
CA ILE A 469 -11.05 -12.90 -36.20
C ILE A 469 -11.91 -12.64 -37.43
N GLU A 470 -11.52 -13.15 -38.60
CA GLU A 470 -12.28 -13.06 -39.84
C GLU A 470 -13.67 -13.71 -39.71
N LYS A 471 -13.78 -14.88 -39.06
CA LYS A 471 -15.07 -15.54 -38.81
C LYS A 471 -16.01 -14.68 -37.94
N ASN A 472 -15.43 -13.89 -37.03
CA ASN A 472 -16.16 -13.12 -36.03
C ASN A 472 -16.29 -11.63 -36.39
N LYS A 473 -15.96 -11.24 -37.63
CA LYS A 473 -16.02 -9.85 -38.08
C LYS A 473 -17.44 -9.31 -38.05
N LYS A 474 -17.60 -8.05 -37.64
CA LYS A 474 -18.91 -7.38 -37.51
C LYS A 474 -19.40 -6.71 -38.80
N GLY A 475 -18.61 -6.70 -39.86
CA GLY A 475 -18.94 -6.08 -41.14
C GLY A 475 -18.33 -6.82 -42.31
N ASP A 476 -18.41 -6.25 -43.51
CA ASP A 476 -17.95 -6.93 -44.73
C ASP A 476 -16.42 -7.13 -44.76
N VAL A 477 -15.68 -6.27 -44.06
CA VAL A 477 -14.23 -6.25 -44.01
C VAL A 477 -13.71 -6.14 -42.57
N LEU A 478 -12.47 -6.57 -42.36
CA LEU A 478 -11.76 -6.39 -41.08
C LEU A 478 -11.21 -4.96 -40.95
N ARG A 479 -11.54 -4.29 -39.85
CA ARG A 479 -11.27 -2.86 -39.61
C ARG A 479 -10.01 -2.68 -38.76
N THR A 480 -9.60 -1.43 -38.57
CA THR A 480 -8.43 -1.11 -37.73
C THR A 480 -8.58 -1.65 -36.30
N CYS A 481 -9.75 -1.58 -35.67
CA CYS A 481 -9.93 -2.13 -34.32
C CYS A 481 -9.77 -3.65 -34.27
N ASP A 482 -10.12 -4.36 -35.35
CA ASP A 482 -9.92 -5.82 -35.47
C ASP A 482 -8.42 -6.16 -35.67
N LEU A 483 -7.65 -5.24 -36.27
CA LEU A 483 -6.18 -5.35 -36.37
C LEU A 483 -5.50 -5.23 -35.00
N PHE A 484 -5.98 -4.34 -34.12
CA PHE A 484 -5.53 -4.28 -32.73
C PHE A 484 -5.80 -5.62 -32.01
N ASP A 485 -7.00 -6.18 -32.15
CA ASP A 485 -7.33 -7.48 -31.55
C ASP A 485 -6.39 -8.58 -32.06
N ALA A 486 -6.10 -8.61 -33.37
CA ALA A 486 -5.18 -9.59 -33.96
C ALA A 486 -3.74 -9.47 -33.42
N ILE A 487 -3.24 -8.25 -33.25
CA ILE A 487 -1.92 -7.99 -32.67
C ILE A 487 -1.88 -8.41 -31.20
N GLU A 488 -2.91 -8.08 -30.41
CA GLU A 488 -3.02 -8.48 -29.00
C GLU A 488 -2.95 -10.00 -28.85
N GLN A 489 -3.71 -10.74 -29.68
CA GLN A 489 -3.76 -12.20 -29.65
C GLN A 489 -2.41 -12.83 -30.02
N CYS A 490 -1.76 -12.36 -31.09
CA CYS A 490 -0.43 -12.89 -31.46
C CYS A 490 0.60 -12.68 -30.34
N LEU A 491 0.60 -11.50 -29.70
CA LEU A 491 1.52 -11.21 -28.59
C LEU A 491 1.20 -12.01 -27.33
N LEU A 492 -0.07 -12.21 -27.00
CA LEU A 492 -0.46 -13.04 -25.86
C LEU A 492 0.01 -14.48 -26.04
N ILE A 493 -0.07 -15.06 -27.24
CA ILE A 493 0.48 -16.40 -27.51
C ILE A 493 1.99 -16.41 -27.27
N CYS A 494 2.73 -15.46 -27.84
CA CYS A 494 4.18 -15.32 -27.61
C CYS A 494 4.53 -15.27 -26.12
N VAL A 495 3.87 -14.41 -25.35
CA VAL A 495 4.11 -14.29 -23.90
C VAL A 495 3.83 -15.59 -23.17
N LEU A 496 2.72 -16.28 -23.48
CA LEU A 496 2.34 -17.50 -22.78
C LEU A 496 3.25 -18.68 -23.13
N GLU A 497 3.70 -18.79 -24.38
CA GLU A 497 4.66 -19.84 -24.78
C GLU A 497 6.06 -19.60 -24.17
N ASN A 498 6.51 -18.35 -24.10
CA ASN A 498 7.80 -18.00 -23.50
C ASN A 498 7.80 -17.96 -21.97
N TYR A 499 6.64 -17.77 -21.32
CA TYR A 499 6.49 -17.73 -19.85
C TYR A 499 5.46 -18.75 -19.34
N PRO A 500 5.89 -20.02 -19.13
CA PRO A 500 4.99 -21.12 -18.75
C PRO A 500 4.20 -20.89 -17.46
N LYS A 501 4.73 -20.09 -16.52
CA LYS A 501 4.00 -19.72 -15.29
C LYS A 501 2.72 -18.95 -15.59
N PHE A 502 2.73 -18.02 -16.55
CA PHE A 502 1.52 -17.33 -16.98
C PHE A 502 0.59 -18.25 -17.78
N LYS A 503 1.12 -19.13 -18.63
CA LYS A 503 0.31 -20.16 -19.31
C LYS A 503 -0.41 -21.07 -18.31
N LYS A 504 0.28 -21.48 -17.25
CA LYS A 504 -0.29 -22.26 -16.14
C LYS A 504 -1.34 -21.47 -15.36
N PHE A 505 -1.09 -20.20 -15.06
CA PHE A 505 -2.07 -19.30 -14.45
C PHE A 505 -3.35 -19.18 -15.31
N VAL A 506 -3.21 -18.83 -16.60
CA VAL A 506 -4.35 -18.71 -17.53
C VAL A 506 -5.14 -20.01 -17.62
N HIS A 507 -4.46 -21.16 -17.65
CA HIS A 507 -5.13 -22.47 -17.61
C HIS A 507 -5.92 -22.70 -16.31
N ASN A 508 -5.30 -22.47 -15.15
CA ASN A 508 -5.93 -22.66 -13.85
C ASN A 508 -7.11 -21.69 -13.64
N GLN A 509 -7.02 -20.48 -14.19
CA GLN A 509 -8.10 -19.51 -14.21
C GLN A 509 -9.10 -19.70 -15.38
N LYS A 510 -9.08 -20.85 -16.08
CA LYS A 510 -10.01 -21.23 -17.15
C LYS A 510 -10.04 -20.29 -18.37
N GLY A 511 -8.96 -19.55 -18.60
CA GLY A 511 -8.87 -18.50 -19.63
C GLY A 511 -8.29 -18.91 -20.98
N CYS A 512 -7.82 -20.14 -21.16
CA CYS A 512 -7.10 -20.53 -22.40
C CYS A 512 -7.92 -20.29 -23.68
N HIS A 513 -9.24 -20.48 -23.64
CA HIS A 513 -10.13 -20.28 -24.78
C HIS A 513 -10.23 -18.82 -25.25
N ARG A 514 -9.82 -17.86 -24.40
CA ARG A 514 -9.79 -16.42 -24.73
C ARG A 514 -8.54 -16.00 -25.50
N VAL A 515 -7.57 -16.90 -25.64
CA VAL A 515 -6.36 -16.69 -26.43
C VAL A 515 -6.46 -17.54 -27.70
N ILE A 516 -6.79 -16.90 -28.81
CA ILE A 516 -7.03 -17.54 -30.10
C ILE A 516 -5.75 -18.25 -30.55
N GLY A 517 -5.84 -19.53 -30.92
CA GLY A 517 -4.68 -20.28 -31.41
C GLY A 517 -3.70 -20.77 -30.33
N LEU A 518 -3.96 -20.51 -29.03
CA LEU A 518 -3.11 -21.01 -27.96
C LEU A 518 -3.19 -22.53 -27.84
N ASN A 519 -2.04 -23.20 -27.94
CA ASN A 519 -1.96 -24.64 -27.73
C ASN A 519 -1.66 -24.98 -26.25
N CYS A 520 -2.70 -25.30 -25.47
CA CYS A 520 -2.55 -25.68 -24.05
C CYS A 520 -2.57 -27.21 -23.86
N ASP A 521 -1.41 -27.79 -23.55
CA ASP A 521 -1.27 -29.24 -23.31
C ASP A 521 -2.10 -29.73 -22.10
N SER A 522 -2.23 -28.88 -21.08
CA SER A 522 -3.06 -29.16 -19.90
C SER A 522 -4.55 -29.27 -20.25
N CYS A 523 -5.05 -28.51 -21.24
CA CYS A 523 -6.42 -28.64 -21.74
C CYS A 523 -6.59 -29.94 -22.56
N ARG A 524 -5.60 -30.29 -23.38
CA ARG A 524 -5.65 -31.52 -24.19
C ARG A 524 -5.63 -32.80 -23.35
N THR A 525 -4.93 -32.76 -22.21
CA THR A 525 -4.84 -33.89 -21.27
C THR A 525 -6.08 -34.02 -20.37
N THR A 526 -6.80 -32.94 -20.09
CA THR A 526 -8.08 -32.97 -19.35
C THR A 526 -9.23 -33.50 -20.21
N VAL A 527 -9.33 -33.10 -21.48
CA VAL A 527 -10.35 -33.63 -22.42
C VAL A 527 -10.24 -35.16 -22.61
N LYS A 528 -9.04 -35.74 -22.47
CA LYS A 528 -8.84 -37.20 -22.54
C LYS A 528 -9.21 -37.96 -21.25
N LYS A 529 -9.42 -37.28 -20.11
CA LYS A 529 -9.70 -37.91 -18.80
C LYS A 529 -11.18 -37.88 -18.40
N ASP A 530 -12.02 -37.06 -19.02
CA ASP A 530 -13.44 -36.89 -18.65
C ASP A 530 -14.39 -37.98 -19.19
N GLN A 531 -13.86 -39.09 -19.70
CA GLN A 531 -14.63 -40.31 -19.95
C GLN A 531 -14.35 -41.37 -18.86
N LYS A 532 -14.94 -41.18 -17.66
CA LYS A 532 -15.44 -42.20 -16.70
C LYS A 532 -15.42 -41.68 -15.25
N ILE A 533 -16.46 -42.07 -14.53
CA ILE A 533 -17.02 -41.54 -13.27
C ILE A 533 -16.18 -41.90 -12.01
N GLU A 534 -16.40 -41.10 -10.94
CA GLU A 534 -16.35 -41.40 -9.48
C GLU A 534 -15.12 -40.98 -8.62
N ALA A 535 -15.43 -40.26 -7.53
CA ALA A 535 -14.57 -39.82 -6.42
C ALA A 535 -14.11 -41.01 -5.52
N PRO A 536 -13.05 -40.95 -4.65
CA PRO A 536 -12.99 -40.03 -3.49
C PRO A 536 -11.60 -39.54 -2.94
N ARG A 537 -11.61 -38.30 -2.41
CA ARG A 537 -11.10 -37.77 -1.09
C ARG A 537 -9.60 -37.66 -0.70
N SER A 538 -9.36 -36.58 0.10
CA SER A 538 -8.34 -36.30 1.17
C SER A 538 -7.20 -35.31 0.80
N LYS A 539 -6.69 -34.35 1.62
CA LYS A 539 -6.86 -33.80 3.00
C LYS A 539 -6.04 -32.46 3.10
N ILE A 540 -6.56 -31.32 3.59
CA ILE A 540 -6.38 -30.59 4.89
C ILE A 540 -5.44 -29.32 4.92
N LEU A 541 -5.98 -28.26 5.57
CA LEU A 541 -5.65 -26.83 5.98
C LEU A 541 -4.26 -26.44 6.58
N PRO A 542 -3.90 -25.12 6.75
CA PRO A 542 -4.13 -24.35 8.03
C PRO A 542 -4.25 -22.78 7.92
N GLU A 543 -5.31 -22.10 8.37
CA GLU A 543 -5.56 -21.43 9.68
C GLU A 543 -4.61 -20.29 10.16
N LYS A 544 -3.43 -20.08 9.55
CA LYS A 544 -2.37 -19.22 10.13
C LYS A 544 -2.34 -17.75 9.68
N ASP A 545 -3.01 -17.38 8.59
CA ASP A 545 -2.85 -16.05 7.95
C ASP A 545 -4.00 -15.07 8.18
N GLN A 546 -5.09 -15.53 8.81
CA GLN A 546 -6.28 -14.74 9.13
C GLN A 546 -6.06 -13.66 10.23
N LYS A 547 -5.18 -13.91 11.22
CA LYS A 547 -4.94 -12.99 12.35
C LYS A 547 -4.10 -11.76 11.98
N ILE A 548 -3.31 -11.84 10.90
CA ILE A 548 -2.39 -10.78 10.47
C ILE A 548 -3.10 -9.75 9.59
N ALA A 549 -4.02 -10.20 8.73
CA ALA A 549 -4.82 -9.30 7.89
C ALA A 549 -5.69 -8.32 8.71
N ASP A 550 -6.20 -8.75 9.88
CA ASP A 550 -7.01 -7.91 10.78
C ASP A 550 -6.18 -6.89 11.57
N ALA A 551 -4.85 -7.08 11.67
CA ALA A 551 -3.95 -6.21 12.42
C ALA A 551 -3.39 -5.04 11.60
N SER A 552 -3.40 -5.12 10.26
CA SER A 552 -2.75 -4.16 9.35
C SER A 552 -3.14 -2.71 9.62
N GLN A 553 -4.40 -2.46 9.97
CA GLN A 553 -4.88 -1.13 10.33
C GLN A 553 -4.12 -0.53 11.53
N PHE A 554 -3.64 -1.29 12.49
CA PHE A 554 -2.96 -0.75 13.68
C PHE A 554 -1.47 -0.45 13.43
N LEU A 555 -0.90 -1.03 12.38
CA LEU A 555 0.53 -1.01 12.11
C LEU A 555 0.94 0.14 11.18
N GLU A 556 0.04 0.65 10.32
CA GLU A 556 0.37 1.78 9.44
C GLU A 556 0.63 3.07 10.24
N ILE A 557 1.84 3.64 10.07
CA ILE A 557 2.14 4.99 10.55
C ILE A 557 1.35 6.00 9.73
N LEU A 558 0.70 6.95 10.40
CA LEU A 558 -0.11 7.96 9.73
C LEU A 558 0.74 9.13 9.20
N ASP A 559 0.31 9.68 8.07
CA ASP A 559 0.93 10.79 7.34
C ASP A 559 1.29 12.01 8.20
N ASN A 560 0.51 12.29 9.24
CA ASN A 560 0.71 13.42 10.14
C ASN A 560 1.75 13.18 11.25
N ALA A 561 2.22 11.94 11.42
CA ALA A 561 3.29 11.60 12.36
C ALA A 561 4.69 11.69 11.71
N LEU A 562 4.79 11.50 10.40
CA LEU A 562 6.07 11.55 9.68
C LEU A 562 6.58 12.99 9.57
N THR A 563 7.86 13.23 9.89
CA THR A 563 8.47 14.56 9.78
C THR A 563 9.71 14.56 8.86
N PRO A 564 9.92 15.63 8.07
CA PRO A 564 11.14 15.76 7.27
C PRO A 564 12.43 15.66 8.09
N MET A 565 12.42 16.22 9.30
CA MET A 565 13.55 16.19 10.23
C MET A 565 13.85 14.76 10.71
N GLY A 566 12.82 13.99 11.06
CA GLY A 566 12.97 12.59 11.45
C GLY A 566 13.60 11.76 10.34
N LEU A 567 13.04 11.86 9.13
CA LEU A 567 13.53 11.10 7.97
C LEU A 567 14.94 11.51 7.54
N HIS A 568 15.27 12.81 7.63
CA HIS A 568 16.62 13.28 7.35
C HIS A 568 17.63 12.73 8.35
N LYS A 569 17.33 12.72 9.65
CA LYS A 569 18.22 12.14 10.66
C LYS A 569 18.51 10.66 10.40
N GLU A 570 17.48 9.88 10.10
CA GLU A 570 17.65 8.46 9.77
C GLU A 570 18.51 8.26 8.51
N ALA A 571 18.31 9.08 7.48
CA ALA A 571 19.15 9.07 6.29
C ALA A 571 20.61 9.42 6.61
N MET A 572 20.85 10.36 7.51
CA MET A 572 22.20 10.70 7.94
C MET A 572 22.88 9.47 8.56
N TYR A 573 22.21 8.73 9.46
CA TYR A 573 22.79 7.51 10.04
C TYR A 573 23.03 6.38 9.04
N TYR A 574 22.33 6.36 7.90
CA TYR A 574 22.56 5.38 6.83
C TYR A 574 23.74 5.78 5.93
N ILE A 575 23.96 7.08 5.75
CA ILE A 575 25.02 7.61 4.90
C ILE A 575 26.33 7.65 5.69
N ILE A 576 27.43 7.16 5.11
CA ILE A 576 28.78 7.24 5.69
C ILE A 576 29.15 8.70 6.08
N ASP A 577 29.64 8.90 7.30
CA ASP A 577 29.92 10.21 7.90
C ASP A 577 30.75 11.14 7.00
N GLU A 578 31.81 10.61 6.38
CA GLU A 578 32.79 11.38 5.61
C GLU A 578 32.22 11.98 4.32
N ILE A 579 31.09 11.47 3.82
CA ILE A 579 30.41 11.98 2.62
C ILE A 579 29.14 12.77 2.91
N ARG A 580 28.84 13.03 4.19
CA ARG A 580 27.75 13.91 4.65
C ARG A 580 27.96 15.43 4.54
N PRO A 581 29.15 16.02 4.31
CA PRO A 581 29.30 17.48 4.32
C PRO A 581 28.32 18.19 3.37
N ASN A 582 27.66 19.24 3.87
CA ASN A 582 26.59 20.03 3.25
C ASN A 582 25.17 19.46 3.34
N LEU A 583 24.96 18.22 3.80
CA LEU A 583 23.61 17.67 3.96
C LEU A 583 22.82 18.35 5.09
N ASP A 584 23.49 19.05 5.99
CA ASP A 584 22.91 19.94 7.00
C ASP A 584 22.23 21.20 6.39
N LYS A 585 22.54 21.55 5.14
CA LYS A 585 22.05 22.76 4.46
C LYS A 585 20.81 22.53 3.58
N ILE A 586 20.16 21.38 3.69
CA ILE A 586 18.97 21.07 2.89
C ILE A 586 17.75 21.89 3.31
N LYS A 587 16.91 22.25 2.33
CA LYS A 587 15.60 22.84 2.59
C LYS A 587 14.57 21.72 2.77
N TYR A 588 13.87 21.73 3.89
CA TYR A 588 12.81 20.75 4.12
C TYR A 588 11.56 21.06 3.27
N PRO A 589 10.90 20.03 2.69
CA PRO A 589 9.59 20.19 2.10
C PRO A 589 8.57 20.59 3.18
N LYS A 590 7.51 21.31 2.79
CA LYS A 590 6.46 21.74 3.74
C LYS A 590 5.63 20.57 4.29
N ILE A 591 5.43 19.52 3.49
CA ILE A 591 4.69 18.31 3.84
C ILE A 591 5.52 17.13 3.34
N ILE A 592 5.84 16.16 4.20
CA ILE A 592 6.67 15.01 3.84
C ILE A 592 5.86 13.82 3.31
N SER A 593 4.62 13.63 3.76
CA SER A 593 3.80 12.49 3.30
C SER A 593 3.50 12.61 1.80
N GLY A 594 3.89 11.58 1.03
CA GLY A 594 3.77 11.55 -0.43
C GLY A 594 4.88 12.30 -1.16
N ASN A 595 5.76 12.99 -0.43
CA ASN A 595 6.86 13.79 -0.97
C ASN A 595 8.22 13.38 -0.39
N GLU A 596 8.35 12.21 0.25
CA GLU A 596 9.61 11.78 0.86
C GLU A 596 10.77 11.80 -0.14
N LYS A 597 10.49 11.45 -1.39
CA LYS A 597 11.43 11.49 -2.52
C LYS A 597 12.04 12.89 -2.74
N GLU A 598 11.29 13.97 -2.52
CA GLU A 598 11.78 15.34 -2.72
C GLU A 598 12.91 15.71 -1.74
N LEU A 599 12.85 15.18 -0.50
CA LEU A 599 13.89 15.35 0.50
C LEU A 599 15.20 14.69 0.00
N PHE A 600 15.12 13.46 -0.47
CA PHE A 600 16.28 12.72 -0.97
C PHE A 600 16.83 13.32 -2.27
N GLN A 601 15.97 13.79 -3.18
CA GLN A 601 16.42 14.55 -4.35
C GLN A 601 17.19 15.82 -3.96
N SER A 602 16.74 16.52 -2.92
CA SER A 602 17.44 17.68 -2.37
C SER A 602 18.79 17.31 -1.77
N MET A 603 18.86 16.20 -1.02
CA MET A 603 20.12 15.66 -0.49
C MET A 603 21.09 15.29 -1.61
N MET A 604 20.63 14.55 -2.63
CA MET A 604 21.43 14.18 -3.80
C MET A 604 22.00 15.42 -4.50
N LYS A 605 21.18 16.46 -4.69
CA LYS A 605 21.60 17.73 -5.32
C LYS A 605 22.65 18.47 -4.49
N VAL A 606 22.45 18.60 -3.18
CA VAL A 606 23.37 19.35 -2.28
C VAL A 606 24.67 18.58 -2.03
N SER A 607 24.64 17.25 -2.13
CA SER A 607 25.84 16.40 -1.96
C SER A 607 26.88 16.56 -3.08
N ASN A 608 26.53 17.19 -4.20
CA ASN A 608 27.39 17.34 -5.38
C ASN A 608 27.96 15.99 -5.85
N GLN A 609 27.08 15.04 -6.16
CA GLN A 609 27.39 13.68 -6.66
C GLN A 609 28.06 12.72 -5.65
N LYS A 610 28.32 13.15 -4.41
CA LYS A 610 28.91 12.27 -3.38
C LYS A 610 28.02 11.11 -2.94
N LEU A 611 26.71 11.17 -3.21
CA LEU A 611 25.76 10.12 -2.86
C LEU A 611 25.51 9.10 -3.98
N GLU A 612 26.23 9.16 -5.11
CA GLU A 612 26.03 8.24 -6.25
C GLU A 612 26.21 6.76 -5.90
N MET A 613 26.97 6.44 -4.83
CA MET A 613 27.11 5.06 -4.34
C MET A 613 25.77 4.45 -3.88
N TYR A 614 24.84 5.28 -3.39
CA TYR A 614 23.53 4.85 -2.90
C TYR A 614 22.49 4.68 -4.01
N GLY A 615 22.82 5.02 -5.26
CA GLY A 615 21.92 4.93 -6.41
C GLY A 615 21.08 6.19 -6.60
N SER A 616 19.85 6.02 -7.08
CA SER A 616 18.86 7.09 -7.24
C SER A 616 18.31 7.58 -5.89
N ALA A 617 17.59 8.71 -5.89
CA ALA A 617 16.94 9.22 -4.68
C ALA A 617 15.88 8.23 -4.14
N GLU A 618 15.24 7.49 -5.03
CA GLU A 618 14.28 6.43 -4.77
C GLU A 618 14.95 5.23 -4.12
N GLU A 619 16.06 4.75 -4.69
CA GLU A 619 16.83 3.65 -4.11
C GLU A 619 17.37 4.00 -2.72
N LEU A 620 17.85 5.24 -2.53
CA LEU A 620 18.29 5.71 -1.22
C LEU A 620 17.11 5.77 -0.23
N LEU A 621 15.95 6.30 -0.63
CA LEU A 621 14.75 6.32 0.20
C LEU A 621 14.28 4.91 0.59
N GLU A 622 14.25 3.97 -0.36
CA GLU A 622 13.85 2.58 -0.11
C GLU A 622 14.79 1.90 0.89
N ASN A 623 16.10 2.10 0.73
CA ASN A 623 17.09 1.55 1.65
C ASN A 623 17.02 2.19 3.04
N VAL A 624 16.75 3.50 3.15
CA VAL A 624 16.52 4.14 4.45
C VAL A 624 15.24 3.62 5.11
N LYS A 625 14.18 3.33 4.33
CA LYS A 625 12.95 2.69 4.85
C LYS A 625 13.22 1.28 5.41
N ILE A 626 14.12 0.51 4.79
CA ILE A 626 14.58 -0.78 5.35
C ILE A 626 15.42 -0.54 6.60
N TYR A 627 16.41 0.36 6.53
CA TYR A 627 17.37 0.64 7.59
C TYR A 627 16.70 1.10 8.90
N ARG A 628 15.66 1.91 8.81
CA ARG A 628 14.94 2.43 9.98
C ARG A 628 13.94 1.46 10.62
N SER A 629 13.69 0.29 10.02
CA SER A 629 12.60 -0.61 10.41
C SER A 629 13.00 -1.56 11.54
N PHE A 630 13.07 -1.04 12.77
CA PHE A 630 13.30 -1.83 13.98
C PHE A 630 12.73 -1.15 15.23
N PRO A 631 12.38 -1.90 16.30
CA PRO A 631 11.90 -1.31 17.55
C PRO A 631 12.97 -0.40 18.20
N LYS A 632 12.54 0.63 18.93
CA LYS A 632 13.42 1.63 19.58
C LYS A 632 14.31 2.46 18.64
N SER A 633 14.05 2.41 17.32
CA SER A 633 14.77 3.21 16.30
C SER A 633 14.94 4.69 16.66
N HIS A 634 13.92 5.31 17.27
CA HIS A 634 13.96 6.71 17.68
C HIS A 634 15.12 7.04 18.62
N LYS A 635 15.53 6.09 19.49
CA LYS A 635 16.71 6.24 20.35
C LYS A 635 18.00 6.15 19.54
N PHE A 636 18.06 5.20 18.59
CA PHE A 636 19.24 5.00 17.76
C PHE A 636 19.51 6.22 16.85
N PHE A 637 18.47 6.75 16.21
CA PHE A 637 18.56 7.88 15.28
C PHE A 637 18.47 9.25 15.97
N LEU A 638 18.34 9.30 17.30
CA LEU A 638 18.16 10.53 18.08
C LEU A 638 16.98 11.37 17.57
N THR A 639 15.86 10.70 17.25
CA THR A 639 14.58 11.31 16.87
C THR A 639 13.60 11.34 18.04
N ASP A 640 14.11 11.39 19.27
CA ASP A 640 13.31 11.47 20.50
C ASP A 640 12.40 12.71 20.53
N LEU A 641 12.82 13.78 19.85
CA LEU A 641 12.12 15.05 19.71
C LEU A 641 10.96 15.07 18.69
N GLU A 642 10.78 13.98 17.93
CA GLU A 642 9.75 13.82 16.90
C GLU A 642 8.69 12.79 17.36
N PRO A 643 7.49 12.71 16.74
CA PRO A 643 6.60 11.56 16.92
C PRO A 643 7.30 10.23 16.60
N PHE A 644 6.76 9.08 17.00
CA PHE A 644 7.31 7.81 16.51
C PHE A 644 7.27 7.79 14.98
N GLN A 645 8.41 7.50 14.38
CA GLN A 645 8.62 7.58 12.94
C GLN A 645 8.60 6.21 12.24
N THR A 646 8.46 5.11 12.99
CA THR A 646 8.53 3.74 12.47
C THR A 646 7.20 3.02 12.46
N THR A 647 7.12 1.95 11.66
CA THR A 647 5.97 1.04 11.57
C THR A 647 6.21 -0.18 12.47
N PRO A 648 5.27 -0.55 13.35
CA PRO A 648 5.29 -1.81 14.11
C PRO A 648 5.51 -3.05 13.24
N THR A 649 6.29 -4.00 13.73
CA THR A 649 6.58 -5.25 13.02
C THR A 649 5.89 -6.44 13.67
N ILE A 650 5.29 -7.33 12.86
CA ILE A 650 4.76 -8.61 13.33
C ILE A 650 5.85 -9.65 13.28
N TYR A 651 6.09 -10.29 14.41
CA TYR A 651 7.01 -11.41 14.55
C TYR A 651 6.24 -12.72 14.67
N ARG A 652 6.91 -13.85 14.47
CA ARG A 652 6.28 -15.16 14.62
C ARG A 652 7.10 -16.05 15.54
N ASN A 653 6.43 -16.85 16.37
CA ASN A 653 7.13 -17.89 17.13
C ASN A 653 7.41 -19.13 16.27
N LEU A 654 8.07 -20.14 16.82
CA LEU A 654 8.34 -21.41 16.11
C LEU A 654 7.08 -22.16 15.64
N ASN A 655 5.94 -21.92 16.30
CA ASN A 655 4.64 -22.48 15.92
C ASN A 655 3.90 -21.60 14.89
N ASP A 656 4.55 -20.55 14.39
CA ASP A 656 4.05 -19.59 13.42
C ASP A 656 2.89 -18.69 13.93
N LYS A 657 2.74 -18.58 15.26
CA LYS A 657 1.78 -17.69 15.90
C LYS A 657 2.31 -16.24 15.87
N PRO A 658 1.45 -15.22 15.62
CA PRO A 658 1.89 -13.83 15.53
C PRO A 658 2.13 -13.20 16.91
N TYR A 659 3.19 -12.41 17.01
CA TYR A 659 3.64 -11.67 18.17
C TYR A 659 4.00 -10.23 17.77
N ILE A 660 3.98 -9.33 18.75
CA ILE A 660 4.44 -7.95 18.59
C ILE A 660 5.40 -7.57 19.72
N CYS A 661 6.40 -6.74 19.40
CA CYS A 661 7.28 -6.21 20.43
C CYS A 661 6.52 -5.25 21.34
N LYS A 662 6.70 -5.33 22.67
CA LYS A 662 6.05 -4.41 23.61
C LYS A 662 6.39 -2.93 23.34
N HIS A 663 7.60 -2.64 22.85
CA HIS A 663 7.96 -1.26 22.44
C HIS A 663 7.10 -0.76 21.26
N ASP A 664 6.71 -1.63 20.34
CA ASP A 664 5.87 -1.27 19.18
C ASP A 664 4.41 -1.02 19.58
N LEU A 665 3.97 -1.47 20.76
CA LEU A 665 2.63 -1.15 21.28
C LEU A 665 2.46 0.36 21.54
N PHE A 666 3.52 1.07 21.92
CA PHE A 666 3.46 2.53 22.10
C PHE A 666 3.30 3.28 20.76
N VAL A 667 3.86 2.71 19.69
CA VAL A 667 3.64 3.21 18.33
C VAL A 667 2.19 2.96 17.91
N ILE A 668 1.63 1.78 18.23
CA ILE A 668 0.21 1.49 18.02
C ILE A 668 -0.68 2.49 18.78
N LEU A 669 -0.39 2.78 20.05
CA LEU A 669 -1.15 3.77 20.82
C LEU A 669 -1.12 5.17 20.16
N GLN A 670 0.03 5.60 19.63
CA GLN A 670 0.12 6.83 18.83
C GLN A 670 -0.78 6.76 17.59
N ASN A 671 -0.72 5.67 16.83
CA ASN A 671 -1.55 5.47 15.63
C ASN A 671 -3.05 5.49 15.96
N LEU A 672 -3.45 4.89 17.07
CA LEU A 672 -4.84 4.92 17.55
C LEU A 672 -5.30 6.35 17.86
N VAL A 673 -4.49 7.13 18.56
CA VAL A 673 -4.76 8.55 18.86
C VAL A 673 -4.91 9.35 17.57
N ALA A 674 -3.95 9.23 16.65
CA ALA A 674 -3.99 9.97 15.38
C ALA A 674 -5.18 9.55 14.49
N LYS A 675 -5.67 8.31 14.57
CA LYS A 675 -6.90 7.88 13.88
C LYS A 675 -8.17 8.46 14.49
N ILE A 676 -8.21 8.60 15.81
CA ILE A 676 -9.34 9.23 16.52
C ILE A 676 -9.40 10.72 16.12
N PHE A 677 -8.25 11.37 15.98
CA PHE A 677 -8.13 12.76 15.56
C PHE A 677 -7.59 12.86 14.12
N LYS A 678 -8.44 12.55 13.11
CA LYS A 678 -8.06 12.45 11.68
C LYS A 678 -7.27 13.62 11.08
N ASN A 679 -7.18 14.77 11.76
CA ASN A 679 -6.38 15.94 11.39
C ASN A 679 -5.59 16.49 12.60
N SER A 680 -5.05 15.62 13.47
CA SER A 680 -4.28 16.09 14.62
C SER A 680 -3.01 16.79 14.18
N ASP A 681 -2.80 17.99 14.72
CA ASP A 681 -1.61 18.80 14.47
C ASP A 681 -0.33 18.12 14.99
N LEU A 682 0.79 18.42 14.35
CA LEU A 682 2.10 17.85 14.68
C LEU A 682 2.50 18.16 16.14
N GLU A 683 2.18 19.35 16.62
CA GLU A 683 2.44 19.79 18.00
C GLU A 683 1.72 18.90 19.01
N PHE A 684 0.45 18.58 18.77
CA PHE A 684 -0.33 17.70 19.61
C PHE A 684 0.28 16.30 19.65
N LEU A 685 0.54 15.70 18.47
CA LEU A 685 1.11 14.35 18.39
C LEU A 685 2.50 14.27 19.00
N THR A 686 3.34 15.29 18.84
CA THR A 686 4.69 15.30 19.41
C THR A 686 4.67 15.32 20.94
N ILE A 687 3.79 16.11 21.56
CA ILE A 687 3.68 16.15 23.03
C ILE A 687 3.10 14.83 23.57
N VAL A 688 2.14 14.23 22.88
CA VAL A 688 1.61 12.89 23.22
C VAL A 688 2.71 11.82 23.07
N ALA A 689 3.53 11.90 22.03
CA ALA A 689 4.64 10.97 21.81
C ALA A 689 5.70 11.06 22.92
N TYR A 690 5.98 12.25 23.49
CA TYR A 690 6.85 12.36 24.66
C TYR A 690 6.34 11.55 25.85
N HIS A 691 5.03 11.54 26.08
CA HIS A 691 4.43 10.70 27.11
C HIS A 691 4.62 9.23 26.81
N LEU A 692 4.27 8.80 25.59
CA LEU A 692 4.38 7.40 25.18
C LEU A 692 5.82 6.89 25.22
N LYS A 693 6.81 7.70 24.81
CA LYS A 693 8.23 7.37 24.91
C LYS A 693 8.67 7.22 26.36
N GLN A 694 8.25 8.12 27.26
CA GLN A 694 8.53 7.99 28.68
C GLN A 694 7.94 6.71 29.29
N GLN A 695 6.75 6.30 28.85
CA GLN A 695 6.16 5.02 29.28
C GLN A 695 6.96 3.84 28.71
N ALA A 696 7.41 3.94 27.46
CA ALA A 696 8.26 2.92 26.84
C ALA A 696 9.62 2.76 27.56
N GLU A 697 10.17 3.82 28.17
CA GLU A 697 11.38 3.72 29.01
C GLU A 697 11.23 2.78 30.20
N LYS A 698 10.00 2.62 30.73
CA LYS A 698 9.74 1.72 31.86
C LYS A 698 9.94 0.25 31.52
N LEU A 699 9.98 -0.10 30.23
CA LEU A 699 10.33 -1.45 29.77
C LEU A 699 11.84 -1.73 29.84
N GLY A 700 12.67 -0.70 30.04
CA GLY A 700 14.13 -0.82 30.04
C GLY A 700 14.69 -1.27 28.68
N ASP A 701 15.80 -2.01 28.71
CA ASP A 701 16.50 -2.53 27.51
C ASP A 701 16.12 -3.96 27.12
N SER A 702 15.17 -4.55 27.83
CA SER A 702 14.63 -5.88 27.53
C SER A 702 13.75 -5.85 26.28
N MET A 703 14.04 -6.73 25.31
CA MET A 703 13.23 -6.93 24.12
C MET A 703 12.20 -8.04 24.35
N GLU A 704 10.97 -7.64 24.72
CA GLU A 704 9.88 -8.56 25.02
C GLU A 704 8.79 -8.55 23.96
N PHE A 705 8.20 -9.72 23.75
CA PHE A 705 7.15 -9.93 22.75
C PHE A 705 5.89 -10.51 23.40
N VAL A 706 4.73 -10.02 22.97
CA VAL A 706 3.41 -10.51 23.41
C VAL A 706 2.63 -11.05 22.21
N PRO A 707 1.73 -12.03 22.41
CA PRO A 707 0.86 -12.50 21.35
C PRO A 707 0.05 -11.34 20.75
N LEU A 708 -0.04 -11.30 19.42
CA LEU A 708 -0.84 -10.28 18.74
C LEU A 708 -2.32 -10.67 18.79
N ASP A 709 -3.09 -9.97 19.61
CA ASP A 709 -4.55 -10.10 19.69
C ASP A 709 -5.25 -8.85 19.16
N THR A 710 -5.83 -8.97 17.96
CA THR A 710 -6.54 -7.86 17.31
C THR A 710 -7.84 -7.45 18.02
N ASN A 711 -8.44 -8.33 18.84
CA ASN A 711 -9.59 -7.95 19.66
C ASN A 711 -9.15 -7.00 20.75
N VAL A 712 -8.05 -7.31 21.45
CA VAL A 712 -7.50 -6.44 22.50
C VAL A 712 -7.12 -5.06 21.93
N LEU A 713 -6.53 -5.00 20.72
CA LEU A 713 -6.25 -3.72 20.06
C LEU A 713 -7.53 -2.93 19.71
N ARG A 714 -8.61 -3.60 19.26
CA ARG A 714 -9.90 -2.98 18.99
C ARG A 714 -10.58 -2.47 20.27
N ASP A 715 -10.51 -3.25 21.33
CA ASP A 715 -11.07 -2.89 22.63
C ASP A 715 -10.36 -1.64 23.17
N MET A 716 -9.02 -1.61 23.14
CA MET A 716 -8.24 -0.42 23.48
C MET A 716 -8.61 0.80 22.63
N GLN A 717 -8.80 0.62 21.31
CA GLN A 717 -9.23 1.71 20.42
C GLN A 717 -10.60 2.28 20.83
N GLU A 718 -11.58 1.42 21.09
CA GLU A 718 -12.93 1.83 21.47
C GLU A 718 -12.95 2.45 22.87
N GLU A 719 -12.17 1.92 23.82
CA GLU A 719 -11.99 2.52 25.15
C GLU A 719 -11.44 3.94 25.07
N LEU A 720 -10.35 4.14 24.29
CA LEU A 720 -9.77 5.46 24.06
C LEU A 720 -10.80 6.40 23.44
N ARG A 721 -11.53 5.95 22.41
CA ARG A 721 -12.53 6.75 21.72
C ARG A 721 -13.67 7.18 22.65
N ILE A 722 -14.21 6.27 23.46
CA ILE A 722 -15.31 6.54 24.40
C ILE A 722 -14.84 7.48 25.51
N ASP A 723 -13.71 7.18 26.18
CA ASP A 723 -13.25 7.99 27.32
C ASP A 723 -12.87 9.41 26.86
N MET A 724 -12.15 9.55 25.74
CA MET A 724 -11.83 10.87 25.18
C MET A 724 -13.08 11.64 24.80
N SER A 725 -14.04 11.03 24.09
CA SER A 725 -15.28 11.70 23.67
C SER A 725 -16.08 12.19 24.89
N ARG A 726 -16.17 11.36 25.93
CA ARG A 726 -16.84 11.72 27.19
C ARG A 726 -16.15 12.89 27.88
N ARG A 727 -14.82 12.83 28.05
CA ARG A 727 -14.04 13.88 28.74
C ARG A 727 -14.04 15.20 27.96
N LEU A 728 -13.87 15.15 26.64
CA LEU A 728 -13.92 16.35 25.79
C LEU A 728 -15.31 17.00 25.86
N LYS A 729 -16.39 16.22 25.79
CA LYS A 729 -17.76 16.73 25.93
C LYS A 729 -18.00 17.41 27.28
N LEU A 730 -17.51 16.83 28.37
CA LEU A 730 -17.60 17.43 29.71
C LEU A 730 -16.74 18.70 29.83
N PHE A 731 -15.57 18.72 29.20
CA PHE A 731 -14.65 19.86 29.30
C PHE A 731 -15.11 21.06 28.47
N PHE A 732 -15.63 20.83 27.26
CA PHE A 732 -16.16 21.89 26.39
C PHE A 732 -17.53 22.42 26.83
N GLN A 733 -18.07 21.96 27.96
CA GLN A 733 -19.10 22.72 28.65
C GLN A 733 -18.57 24.13 28.96
N ALA A 734 -19.38 25.15 28.67
CA ALA A 734 -18.93 26.54 28.59
C ALA A 734 -18.22 27.08 29.85
N HIS A 735 -18.40 26.47 31.02
CA HIS A 735 -17.78 26.90 32.27
C HIS A 735 -16.29 26.52 32.39
N ASN A 736 -15.92 25.28 32.08
CA ASN A 736 -14.56 24.75 32.30
C ASN A 736 -13.55 25.30 31.27
N HIS A 737 -13.90 25.26 29.98
CA HIS A 737 -13.08 25.84 28.91
C HIS A 737 -12.92 27.35 29.08
N ARG A 738 -13.97 28.08 29.52
CA ARG A 738 -13.88 29.52 29.81
C ARG A 738 -12.95 29.81 30.99
N LYS A 739 -12.96 28.99 32.05
CA LYS A 739 -12.05 29.16 33.20
C LYS A 739 -10.59 29.00 32.77
N LEU A 740 -10.28 27.98 31.97
CA LEU A 740 -8.92 27.78 31.44
C LEU A 740 -8.47 28.95 30.56
N LYS A 741 -9.33 29.46 29.67
CA LYS A 741 -8.99 30.64 28.86
C LYS A 741 -8.67 31.87 29.71
N ILE A 742 -9.46 32.14 30.75
CA ILE A 742 -9.21 33.26 31.67
C ILE A 742 -7.88 33.06 32.38
N GLU A 743 -7.57 31.83 32.83
CA GLU A 743 -6.28 31.51 33.43
C GLU A 743 -5.12 31.78 32.46
N LEU A 744 -5.15 31.17 31.27
CA LEU A 744 -4.09 31.31 30.27
C LEU A 744 -3.90 32.78 29.83
N SER A 745 -4.97 33.57 29.72
CA SER A 745 -4.90 35.00 29.37
C SER A 745 -4.16 35.87 30.39
N ARG A 746 -3.96 35.35 31.62
CA ARG A 746 -3.25 36.05 32.71
C ARG A 746 -1.82 35.54 32.88
N LEU A 747 -1.41 34.52 32.14
CA LEU A 747 -0.09 33.91 32.24
C LEU A 747 0.87 34.45 31.17
N SER A 748 2.15 34.55 31.53
CA SER A 748 3.19 34.75 30.52
C SER A 748 3.38 33.48 29.69
N TYR A 749 3.93 33.63 28.48
CA TYR A 749 4.19 32.50 27.59
C TYR A 749 5.03 31.41 28.25
N GLN A 750 6.03 31.81 29.04
CA GLN A 750 6.88 30.89 29.79
C GLN A 750 6.09 30.10 30.84
N LYS A 751 5.16 30.74 31.57
CA LYS A 751 4.28 30.04 32.51
C LYS A 751 3.31 29.08 31.82
N ILE A 752 2.88 29.40 30.59
CA ILE A 752 2.06 28.49 29.76
C ILE A 752 2.87 27.26 29.36
N ILE A 753 4.12 27.44 28.90
CA ILE A 753 5.03 26.33 28.58
C ILE A 753 5.25 25.43 29.80
N GLU A 754 5.51 26.01 30.97
CA GLU A 754 5.62 25.24 32.23
C GLU A 754 4.34 24.46 32.56
N LYS A 755 3.17 24.95 32.18
CA LYS A 755 1.90 24.23 32.34
C LYS A 755 1.83 23.02 31.40
N PHE A 756 2.27 23.15 30.14
CA PHE A 756 2.35 22.03 29.20
C PHE A 756 3.35 20.96 29.65
N LYS A 757 4.51 21.36 30.16
CA LYS A 757 5.52 20.44 30.70
C LYS A 757 4.98 19.57 31.83
N LYS A 758 4.07 20.10 32.65
CA LYS A 758 3.42 19.36 33.74
C LYS A 758 2.45 18.28 33.26
N ILE A 759 2.01 18.28 32.00
CA ILE A 759 1.17 17.20 31.45
C ILE A 759 1.97 15.90 31.42
N THR A 760 3.25 15.99 31.08
CA THR A 760 4.14 14.84 30.94
C THR A 760 5.37 15.05 31.82
N PRO A 761 5.39 14.52 33.06
CA PRO A 761 6.51 14.69 33.98
C PRO A 761 7.68 13.82 33.53
N ILE A 762 8.41 14.30 32.52
CA ILE A 762 9.65 13.72 31.98
C ILE A 762 10.84 14.57 32.41
N ASP A 763 12.04 14.04 32.15
CA ASP A 763 13.24 14.86 32.17
C ASP A 763 13.23 15.85 31.00
N TRP A 764 13.09 17.14 31.32
CA TRP A 764 13.06 18.24 30.37
C TRP A 764 14.47 18.76 30.12
N ASP A 765 15.28 17.94 29.44
CA ASP A 765 16.60 18.35 28.98
C ASP A 765 16.52 19.59 28.08
N PRO A 766 17.63 20.35 27.91
CA PRO A 766 17.62 21.59 27.14
C PRO A 766 17.05 21.46 25.73
N ASN A 767 17.26 20.33 25.04
CA ASN A 767 16.74 20.13 23.69
C ASN A 767 15.23 19.88 23.70
N ARG A 768 14.72 19.07 24.64
CA ARG A 768 13.27 18.88 24.82
C ARG A 768 12.59 20.19 25.23
N HIS A 769 13.23 20.99 26.08
CA HIS A 769 12.76 22.32 26.45
C HIS A 769 12.61 23.24 25.23
N ASP A 770 13.68 23.38 24.44
CA ASP A 770 13.67 24.23 23.26
C ASP A 770 12.65 23.75 22.22
N ARG A 771 12.53 22.44 22.03
CA ARG A 771 11.56 21.85 21.11
C ARG A 771 10.13 22.13 21.52
N ILE A 772 9.74 21.89 22.78
CA ILE A 772 8.37 22.16 23.23
C ILE A 772 8.06 23.66 23.21
N GLU A 773 9.02 24.50 23.57
CA GLU A 773 8.88 25.94 23.49
C GLU A 773 8.63 26.39 22.05
N THR A 774 9.41 25.86 21.10
CA THR A 774 9.25 26.13 19.66
C THR A 774 7.88 25.69 19.15
N LEU A 775 7.43 24.48 19.49
CA LEU A 775 6.13 23.94 19.06
C LEU A 775 4.98 24.80 19.59
N ILE A 776 4.96 25.09 20.89
CA ILE A 776 3.90 25.91 21.50
C ILE A 776 3.92 27.31 20.89
N LYS A 777 5.10 27.95 20.78
CA LYS A 777 5.28 29.28 20.15
C LYS A 777 4.77 29.31 18.72
N HIS A 778 5.09 28.29 17.92
CA HIS A 778 4.64 28.18 16.54
C HIS A 778 3.11 28.11 16.47
N TYR A 779 2.52 27.20 17.23
CA TYR A 779 1.08 27.01 17.32
C TYR A 779 0.33 28.26 17.78
N GLY A 780 0.90 29.04 18.71
CA GLY A 780 0.28 30.29 19.16
C GLY A 780 0.47 31.49 18.22
N ARG A 781 1.42 31.42 17.27
CA ARG A 781 1.73 32.52 16.34
C ARG A 781 0.84 32.53 15.11
N THR A 782 0.20 31.41 14.77
CA THR A 782 -0.76 31.30 13.66
C THR A 782 -2.07 32.06 13.95
N ALA A 783 -2.35 32.36 15.22
CA ALA A 783 -3.52 33.10 15.63
C ALA A 783 -3.50 34.59 15.21
N LYS A 784 -4.65 35.08 14.72
CA LYS A 784 -4.82 36.47 14.24
C LYS A 784 -4.71 37.54 15.33
N ASN A 785 -4.95 37.19 16.59
CA ASN A 785 -4.91 38.11 17.74
C ASN A 785 -4.75 37.35 19.06
N GLU A 786 -4.52 38.07 20.16
CA GLU A 786 -4.30 37.48 21.49
C GLU A 786 -5.46 36.58 21.94
N ARG A 787 -6.71 36.98 21.66
CA ARG A 787 -7.89 36.20 22.04
C ARG A 787 -7.95 34.86 21.30
N ALA A 788 -7.67 34.86 19.99
CA ALA A 788 -7.58 33.64 19.18
C ALA A 788 -6.41 32.76 19.63
N ARG A 789 -5.27 33.34 20.00
CA ARG A 789 -4.12 32.60 20.51
C ARG A 789 -4.46 31.84 21.78
N ILE A 790 -5.10 32.50 22.74
CA ILE A 790 -5.51 31.86 23.99
C ILE A 790 -6.57 30.77 23.73
N GLU A 791 -7.44 30.93 22.74
CA GLU A 791 -8.39 29.88 22.31
C GLU A 791 -7.66 28.64 21.80
N GLU A 792 -6.73 28.82 20.87
CA GLU A 792 -5.95 27.76 20.23
C GLU A 792 -5.09 27.02 21.27
N LEU A 793 -4.34 27.75 22.10
CA LEU A 793 -3.52 27.17 23.17
C LEU A 793 -4.35 26.45 24.23
N SER A 794 -5.54 26.98 24.59
CA SER A 794 -6.46 26.31 25.51
C SER A 794 -6.96 24.98 24.94
N THR A 795 -7.23 24.95 23.63
CA THR A 795 -7.70 23.75 22.93
C THR A 795 -6.61 22.70 22.85
N LEU A 796 -5.40 23.08 22.42
CA LEU A 796 -4.23 22.20 22.39
C LEU A 796 -3.93 21.62 23.77
N TYR A 797 -3.83 22.48 24.81
CA TYR A 797 -3.57 22.06 26.18
C TYR A 797 -4.58 21.02 26.67
N THR A 798 -5.86 21.29 26.42
CA THR A 798 -6.96 20.41 26.85
C THR A 798 -6.90 19.07 26.14
N ALA A 799 -6.78 19.09 24.81
CA ALA A 799 -6.73 17.86 24.01
C ALA A 799 -5.54 17.00 24.45
N THR A 800 -4.35 17.60 24.58
CA THR A 800 -3.14 16.89 25.01
C THR A 800 -3.30 16.30 26.41
N ARG A 801 -3.73 17.09 27.40
CA ARG A 801 -3.89 16.63 28.78
C ARG A 801 -4.87 15.46 28.89
N LEU A 802 -6.05 15.59 28.27
CA LEU A 802 -7.07 14.54 28.33
C LEU A 802 -6.62 13.27 27.60
N THR A 803 -5.92 13.42 26.47
CA THR A 803 -5.38 12.28 25.71
C THR A 803 -4.34 11.52 26.54
N VAL A 804 -3.42 12.23 27.20
CA VAL A 804 -2.41 11.63 28.09
C VAL A 804 -3.07 10.88 29.24
N GLU A 805 -4.08 11.47 29.89
CA GLU A 805 -4.83 10.80 30.96
C GLU A 805 -5.56 9.53 30.46
N CYS A 806 -6.14 9.56 29.26
CA CYS A 806 -6.81 8.39 28.68
C CYS A 806 -5.81 7.27 28.35
N LEU A 807 -4.65 7.64 27.78
CA LEU A 807 -3.57 6.70 27.49
C LEU A 807 -3.02 6.06 28.77
N GLN A 808 -2.86 6.83 29.86
CA GLN A 808 -2.46 6.29 31.16
C GLN A 808 -3.44 5.23 31.66
N ASN A 809 -4.75 5.50 31.60
CA ASN A 809 -5.75 4.53 32.05
C ASN A 809 -5.69 3.22 31.23
N VAL A 810 -5.47 3.31 29.92
CA VAL A 810 -5.34 2.12 29.06
C VAL A 810 -4.07 1.34 29.39
N ILE A 811 -2.95 2.03 29.59
CA ILE A 811 -1.68 1.39 29.97
C ILE A 811 -1.81 0.69 31.33
N GLU A 812 -2.42 1.34 32.33
CA GLU A 812 -2.60 0.80 33.68
C GLU A 812 -3.56 -0.39 33.75
N LYS A 813 -4.56 -0.44 32.86
CA LYS A 813 -5.50 -1.57 32.76
C LYS A 813 -4.89 -2.82 32.13
N HIS A 814 -3.84 -2.67 31.33
CA HIS A 814 -3.19 -3.76 30.58
C HIS A 814 -1.72 -3.95 30.98
N PRO A 815 -1.41 -4.19 32.27
CA PRO A 815 -0.03 -4.32 32.75
C PRO A 815 0.74 -5.46 32.04
N GLU A 816 0.06 -6.51 31.61
CA GLU A 816 0.63 -7.63 30.85
C GLU A 816 1.23 -7.20 29.50
N LEU A 817 0.71 -6.12 28.91
CA LEU A 817 1.16 -5.57 27.64
C LEU A 817 2.26 -4.52 27.82
N PHE A 818 2.23 -3.76 28.92
CA PHE A 818 3.05 -2.55 29.08
C PHE A 818 4.06 -2.57 30.24
N LEU A 819 4.09 -3.63 31.07
CA LEU A 819 5.13 -3.84 32.09
C LEU A 819 6.09 -4.97 31.71
N PRO A 820 7.35 -4.97 32.20
CA PRO A 820 8.31 -6.05 31.96
C PRO A 820 7.82 -7.40 32.53
N ASP A 821 7.84 -8.43 31.71
CA ASP A 821 7.51 -9.83 32.04
C ASP A 821 8.14 -10.76 31.00
N ARG A 822 9.47 -10.90 31.09
CA ARG A 822 10.28 -11.60 30.08
C ARG A 822 9.93 -13.09 29.97
N LYS A 823 9.27 -13.44 28.86
CA LYS A 823 8.83 -14.82 28.53
C LYS A 823 9.25 -15.27 27.13
N THR A 824 10.07 -14.49 26.45
CA THR A 824 10.44 -14.71 25.05
C THR A 824 11.93 -14.54 24.81
N VAL A 825 12.49 -15.35 23.91
CA VAL A 825 13.88 -15.26 23.41
C VAL A 825 13.83 -15.05 21.91
N ARG A 826 14.69 -14.17 21.38
CA ARG A 826 14.78 -13.97 19.93
C ARG A 826 15.62 -15.07 19.30
N LEU A 827 15.04 -15.70 18.28
CA LEU A 827 15.70 -16.65 17.38
C LEU A 827 16.06 -15.90 16.09
N PHE A 828 17.36 -15.74 15.87
CA PHE A 828 17.89 -15.11 14.67
C PHE A 828 18.09 -16.16 13.58
N GLU A 829 17.69 -15.80 12.36
CA GLU A 829 17.83 -16.63 11.16
C GLU A 829 18.64 -15.84 10.12
N ASP A 830 19.80 -16.36 9.71
CA ASP A 830 20.68 -15.75 8.69
C ASP A 830 21.20 -16.81 7.71
N GLY A 831 20.58 -16.88 6.53
CA GLY A 831 20.78 -18.01 5.62
C GLY A 831 20.33 -19.31 6.27
N ASP A 832 21.23 -20.27 6.40
CA ASP A 832 20.98 -21.59 7.01
C ASP A 832 21.26 -21.61 8.53
N GLU A 833 21.78 -20.51 9.10
CA GLU A 833 22.14 -20.43 10.51
C GLU A 833 20.93 -20.04 11.39
N GLN A 834 20.77 -20.74 12.52
CA GLN A 834 19.74 -20.47 13.53
C GLN A 834 20.34 -20.41 14.94
N PHE A 835 20.32 -19.22 15.55
CA PHE A 835 20.97 -18.97 16.83
C PHE A 835 20.22 -17.95 17.68
N VAL A 836 20.52 -17.94 18.99
CA VAL A 836 19.94 -16.99 19.96
C VAL A 836 21.06 -16.24 20.68
N MET A 837 20.76 -15.06 21.20
CA MET A 837 21.68 -14.34 22.08
C MET A 837 21.81 -15.09 23.42
N ARG A 838 23.04 -15.38 23.84
CA ARG A 838 23.30 -16.15 25.07
C ARG A 838 22.74 -15.44 26.30
N SER A 839 22.93 -14.13 26.38
CA SER A 839 22.43 -13.27 27.46
C SER A 839 20.92 -13.36 27.64
N GLU A 840 20.15 -13.38 26.54
CA GLU A 840 18.69 -13.48 26.61
C GLU A 840 18.19 -14.79 27.23
N VAL A 841 18.91 -15.89 26.98
CA VAL A 841 18.62 -17.19 27.59
C VAL A 841 18.99 -17.18 29.07
N LEU A 842 20.18 -16.67 29.43
CA LEU A 842 20.64 -16.59 30.82
C LEU A 842 19.73 -15.71 31.70
N ASP A 843 19.20 -14.62 31.14
CA ASP A 843 18.25 -13.73 31.81
C ASP A 843 16.98 -14.48 32.22
N ILE A 844 16.43 -15.32 31.31
CA ILE A 844 15.23 -16.14 31.60
C ILE A 844 15.54 -17.22 32.64
N LEU A 845 16.74 -17.80 32.58
CA LEU A 845 17.19 -18.79 33.56
C LEU A 845 17.52 -18.16 34.94
N ARG A 846 17.46 -16.82 35.06
CA ARG A 846 17.79 -16.05 36.26
C ARG A 846 19.19 -16.36 36.80
N THR A 847 20.09 -16.78 35.91
CA THR A 847 21.50 -17.01 36.21
C THR A 847 22.25 -15.70 36.03
N LYS A 848 22.98 -15.23 37.04
CA LYS A 848 23.83 -14.05 36.89
C LYS A 848 24.95 -14.36 35.90
N GLY A 849 24.82 -13.87 34.67
CA GLY A 849 25.92 -13.80 33.71
C GLY A 849 26.80 -12.60 33.99
N THR A 850 28.07 -12.66 33.57
CA THR A 850 28.91 -11.47 33.46
C THR A 850 28.32 -10.53 32.39
N PRO A 851 28.21 -9.22 32.64
CA PRO A 851 27.73 -8.27 31.65
C PRO A 851 28.62 -8.27 30.39
N GLU A 852 28.04 -8.73 29.29
CA GLU A 852 28.65 -8.71 27.96
C GLU A 852 28.35 -7.35 27.31
N HIS A 853 29.21 -6.34 27.56
CA HIS A 853 28.94 -4.96 27.17
C HIS A 853 29.31 -4.62 25.71
N ILE A 854 30.31 -5.27 25.13
CA ILE A 854 30.84 -4.93 23.78
C ILE A 854 30.51 -6.02 22.75
N PHE A 855 30.54 -7.28 23.16
CA PHE A 855 30.31 -8.48 22.35
C PHE A 855 29.19 -9.27 22.99
N LEU A 856 28.21 -9.74 22.21
CA LEU A 856 27.22 -10.70 22.67
C LEU A 856 27.47 -12.05 22.01
N SER A 857 27.78 -13.05 22.84
CA SER A 857 27.89 -14.44 22.43
C SER A 857 26.52 -15.00 22.03
N THR A 858 26.53 -16.01 21.16
CA THR A 858 25.33 -16.70 20.71
C THR A 858 25.38 -18.17 21.09
N MET A 859 24.23 -18.83 20.95
CA MET A 859 24.09 -20.27 21.10
C MET A 859 23.26 -20.79 19.94
N LYS A 860 23.67 -21.90 19.31
CA LYS A 860 22.88 -22.54 18.26
C LYS A 860 21.59 -23.09 18.83
N LEU A 861 20.51 -23.03 18.07
CA LEU A 861 19.22 -23.58 18.50
C LEU A 861 19.32 -25.11 18.76
N ALA A 862 20.15 -25.82 17.99
CA ALA A 862 20.40 -27.24 18.16
C ALA A 862 20.99 -27.58 19.55
N ASP A 863 21.90 -26.74 20.05
CA ASP A 863 22.59 -26.95 21.33
C ASP A 863 21.65 -26.72 22.54
N ILE A 864 20.57 -25.98 22.34
CA ILE A 864 19.55 -25.68 23.37
C ILE A 864 18.43 -26.74 23.37
N SER A 865 18.10 -27.28 22.20
CA SER A 865 16.96 -28.20 22.00
C SER A 865 17.30 -29.67 22.22
N GLY A 866 18.56 -30.07 22.05
CA GLY A 866 19.07 -31.36 22.52
C GLY A 866 19.22 -31.38 24.04
N LYS A 867 19.03 -32.53 24.69
CA LYS A 867 19.19 -32.71 26.16
C LYS A 867 20.59 -32.37 26.73
N ASN A 868 21.48 -31.74 25.97
CA ASN A 868 22.84 -31.36 26.37
C ASN A 868 22.90 -29.91 26.87
N ILE A 869 22.09 -29.57 27.88
CA ILE A 869 22.33 -28.37 28.72
C ILE A 869 23.43 -28.68 29.75
N GLU A 870 24.39 -29.57 29.45
CA GLU A 870 25.57 -29.79 30.29
C GLU A 870 26.64 -28.70 30.06
N VAL A 871 26.50 -27.88 29.02
CA VAL A 871 27.46 -26.81 28.66
C VAL A 871 27.25 -25.52 29.48
N LEU A 872 26.09 -25.35 30.11
CA LEU A 872 25.86 -24.30 31.08
C LEU A 872 26.24 -24.85 32.46
N LYS A 873 27.46 -24.59 32.94
CA LYS A 873 27.89 -24.86 34.32
C LYS A 873 27.01 -24.10 35.33
N VAL A 874 25.77 -24.55 35.53
CA VAL A 874 24.75 -23.92 36.38
C VAL A 874 24.36 -24.93 37.45
N GLU A 875 24.82 -24.70 38.68
CA GLU A 875 24.73 -25.62 39.82
C GLU A 875 23.32 -25.81 40.42
N LYS A 876 22.21 -25.57 39.69
CA LYS A 876 20.86 -25.76 40.23
C LYS A 876 19.88 -26.33 39.19
N PRO A 877 18.92 -27.19 39.61
CA PRO A 877 18.00 -27.88 38.70
C PRO A 877 17.18 -26.86 37.91
N ILE A 878 17.40 -26.85 36.60
CA ILE A 878 16.98 -25.79 35.66
C ILE A 878 15.47 -25.88 35.41
N LEU A 879 14.80 -24.73 35.44
CA LEU A 879 13.42 -24.51 34.99
C LEU A 879 13.18 -25.21 33.64
N LYS A 880 12.08 -25.98 33.52
CA LYS A 880 11.69 -26.64 32.26
C LYS A 880 11.67 -25.61 31.11
N ILE A 881 12.26 -25.99 29.96
CA ILE A 881 12.22 -25.24 28.68
C ILE A 881 10.79 -24.85 28.29
N ASP A 882 9.78 -25.56 28.79
CA ASP A 882 8.35 -25.32 28.57
C ASP A 882 7.84 -23.92 29.01
N ASN A 883 8.64 -23.13 29.73
CA ASN A 883 8.20 -21.85 30.32
C ASN A 883 8.44 -20.58 29.47
N PHE A 884 9.07 -20.67 28.29
CA PHE A 884 9.29 -19.50 27.42
C PHE A 884 9.14 -19.83 25.92
N GLN A 885 9.08 -18.80 25.07
CA GLN A 885 8.83 -18.95 23.62
C GLN A 885 9.98 -18.35 22.79
N PHE A 886 10.41 -19.05 21.74
CA PHE A 886 11.32 -18.50 20.73
C PHE A 886 10.54 -17.70 19.69
N ILE A 887 10.97 -16.46 19.44
CA ILE A 887 10.40 -15.54 18.47
C ILE A 887 11.39 -15.37 17.32
N ARG A 888 11.00 -15.76 16.10
CA ARG A 888 11.79 -15.54 14.90
C ARG A 888 11.97 -14.04 14.70
N TYR A 889 13.22 -13.61 14.75
CA TYR A 889 13.65 -12.23 14.58
C TYR A 889 14.53 -12.14 13.34
N PRO A 890 14.05 -11.50 12.26
CA PRO A 890 14.81 -11.42 11.02
C PRO A 890 16.03 -10.52 11.16
N ILE A 891 17.14 -10.91 10.53
CA ILE A 891 18.29 -10.03 10.34
C ILE A 891 18.11 -9.27 9.02
N HIS A 892 17.67 -8.02 9.13
CA HIS A 892 17.47 -7.15 7.98
C HIS A 892 18.77 -6.41 7.61
N ARG A 893 18.95 -6.19 6.30
CA ARG A 893 20.08 -5.44 5.75
C ARG A 893 19.57 -4.49 4.68
N ALA A 894 19.93 -3.22 4.80
CA ALA A 894 19.88 -2.30 3.68
C ALA A 894 21.15 -2.51 2.83
N LYS A 895 21.16 -1.99 1.60
CA LYS A 895 22.24 -2.22 0.63
C LYS A 895 23.63 -1.92 1.18
N HIS A 896 23.77 -0.86 1.99
CA HIS A 896 25.06 -0.42 2.49
C HIS A 896 25.26 -0.60 4.01
N CYS A 897 24.22 -0.87 4.79
CA CYS A 897 24.27 -1.02 6.25
C CYS A 897 23.33 -2.13 6.75
N ALA A 898 23.73 -2.84 7.80
CA ALA A 898 22.87 -3.75 8.53
C ALA A 898 21.88 -2.98 9.40
N VAL A 899 20.66 -3.52 9.55
CA VAL A 899 19.67 -2.92 10.44
C VAL A 899 20.09 -3.18 11.89
N PRO A 900 20.18 -2.13 12.75
CA PRO A 900 20.53 -2.30 14.14
C PRO A 900 19.53 -3.19 14.90
N ILE A 901 20.06 -4.03 15.79
CA ILE A 901 19.31 -4.95 16.64
C ILE A 901 19.37 -4.43 18.07
N PRO A 902 18.26 -3.97 18.67
CA PRO A 902 18.24 -3.57 20.07
C PRO A 902 18.66 -4.73 20.97
N GLY A 903 19.47 -4.50 21.97
CA GLY A 903 19.96 -5.52 22.90
C GLY A 903 20.08 -5.01 24.33
N PRO A 904 20.69 -5.80 25.24
CA PRO A 904 20.66 -5.54 26.68
C PRO A 904 21.32 -4.23 27.13
N SER A 905 22.28 -3.71 26.37
CA SER A 905 22.96 -2.45 26.70
C SER A 905 23.19 -1.57 25.47
N GLY A 906 22.20 -1.50 24.57
CA GLY A 906 22.24 -0.61 23.41
C GLY A 906 21.81 -1.28 22.12
N PHE A 907 22.51 -0.99 21.03
CA PHE A 907 22.20 -1.50 19.69
C PHE A 907 23.36 -2.31 19.16
N TYR A 908 23.04 -3.39 18.48
CA TYR A 908 24.01 -4.38 18.02
C TYR A 908 23.85 -4.69 16.54
N VAL A 909 24.90 -5.18 15.92
CA VAL A 909 24.91 -5.75 14.56
C VAL A 909 25.71 -7.05 14.58
N LEU A 910 25.53 -7.93 13.59
CA LEU A 910 26.42 -9.10 13.50
C LEU A 910 27.86 -8.64 13.29
N ALA A 911 28.80 -9.39 13.86
CA ALA A 911 30.22 -9.05 13.79
C ALA A 911 30.72 -8.99 12.34
N VAL A 912 30.22 -9.86 11.46
CA VAL A 912 30.51 -9.83 10.02
C VAL A 912 29.94 -8.59 9.32
N ASP A 913 28.74 -8.13 9.71
CA ASP A 913 28.14 -6.90 9.19
C ASP A 913 28.98 -5.68 9.59
N SER A 914 29.36 -5.60 10.86
CA SER A 914 30.27 -4.58 11.38
C SER A 914 31.60 -4.54 10.63
N LEU A 915 32.19 -5.71 10.32
CA LEU A 915 33.46 -5.77 9.58
C LEU A 915 33.32 -5.16 8.19
N LEU A 916 32.29 -5.57 7.44
CA LEU A 916 32.06 -5.09 6.09
C LEU A 916 31.71 -3.60 6.05
N GLU A 917 30.98 -3.09 7.04
CA GLU A 917 30.72 -1.66 7.20
C GLU A 917 31.99 -0.87 7.55
N THR A 918 32.82 -1.39 8.46
CA THR A 918 34.12 -0.80 8.81
C THR A 918 35.01 -0.71 7.57
N LEU A 919 35.12 -1.80 6.81
CA LEU A 919 35.91 -1.82 5.58
C LEU A 919 35.35 -0.88 4.51
N LYS A 920 34.01 -0.79 4.37
CA LYS A 920 33.36 0.16 3.46
C LYS A 920 33.66 1.61 3.83
N MET A 921 33.59 1.97 5.12
CA MET A 921 34.00 3.28 5.62
C MET A 921 35.47 3.56 5.31
N MET A 922 36.38 2.57 5.47
CA MET A 922 37.79 2.74 5.12
C MET A 922 38.00 2.93 3.61
N ILE A 923 37.27 2.19 2.78
CA ILE A 923 37.37 2.23 1.32
C ILE A 923 36.83 3.55 0.75
N PHE A 924 35.61 3.95 1.12
CA PHE A 924 34.94 5.09 0.51
C PHE A 924 34.95 6.36 1.35
N GLY A 925 34.82 6.23 2.67
CA GLY A 925 34.82 7.38 3.58
C GLY A 925 36.23 7.94 3.74
N LEU A 926 37.15 7.12 4.21
CA LEU A 926 38.55 7.50 4.43
C LEU A 926 39.41 7.45 3.17
N LYS A 927 38.98 6.72 2.13
CA LYS A 927 39.76 6.45 0.91
C LYS A 927 41.17 5.96 1.24
N LEU A 928 41.27 5.02 2.19
CA LEU A 928 42.54 4.65 2.81
C LEU A 928 43.53 4.03 1.82
N PHE A 929 43.03 3.22 0.87
CA PHE A 929 43.85 2.42 -0.03
C PHE A 929 44.18 3.10 -1.37
N GLN A 930 43.66 4.31 -1.62
CA GLN A 930 43.94 5.04 -2.86
C GLN A 930 45.31 5.70 -2.85
N LYS A 931 45.91 5.89 -4.04
CA LYS A 931 47.21 6.56 -4.17
C LYS A 931 47.10 8.01 -3.69
N ARG A 932 48.03 8.38 -2.80
CA ARG A 932 48.15 9.72 -2.23
C ARG A 932 49.46 10.37 -2.69
N GLY A 933 49.48 11.69 -2.86
CA GLY A 933 50.71 12.39 -3.24
C GLY A 933 51.83 12.16 -2.22
N ASN A 934 53.02 11.78 -2.68
CA ASN A 934 54.28 11.64 -1.90
C ASN A 934 54.36 10.53 -0.83
N TRP A 935 53.52 9.49 -0.89
CA TRP A 935 53.63 8.34 0.03
C TRP A 935 54.47 7.17 -0.53
N ASP A 936 55.30 6.55 0.31
CA ASP A 936 56.06 5.33 0.00
C ASP A 936 55.13 4.11 0.11
N VAL A 937 54.80 3.51 -1.03
CA VAL A 937 53.85 2.39 -1.15
C VAL A 937 54.29 1.20 -0.30
N GLU A 938 55.59 0.89 -0.24
CA GLU A 938 56.07 -0.30 0.48
C GLU A 938 56.01 -0.08 1.99
N ARG A 939 56.44 1.11 2.45
CA ARG A 939 56.28 1.49 3.86
C ARG A 939 54.82 1.51 4.28
N TRP A 940 53.94 2.01 3.42
CA TRP A 940 52.51 2.04 3.71
C TRP A 940 51.87 0.67 3.70
N ARG A 941 52.25 -0.20 2.77
CA ARG A 941 51.83 -1.61 2.75
C ARG A 941 52.23 -2.31 4.04
N ILE A 942 53.46 -2.06 4.52
CA ILE A 942 53.96 -2.59 5.80
C ILE A 942 53.15 -2.01 6.97
N GLN A 943 53.01 -0.68 7.06
CA GLN A 943 52.22 -0.04 8.13
C GLN A 943 50.75 -0.47 8.12
N LEU A 944 50.16 -0.68 6.94
CA LEU A 944 48.82 -1.21 6.79
C LEU A 944 48.74 -2.61 7.40
N MET A 945 49.64 -3.52 7.05
CA MET A 945 49.64 -4.89 7.58
C MET A 945 49.96 -4.93 9.07
N ASP A 946 50.92 -4.11 9.54
CA ASP A 946 51.39 -4.08 10.92
C ASP A 946 50.43 -3.32 11.86
N ALA A 947 49.67 -2.34 11.37
CA ALA A 947 48.68 -1.60 12.17
C ALA A 947 47.27 -2.21 12.05
N MET A 948 46.80 -2.53 10.83
CA MET A 948 45.47 -3.11 10.64
C MET A 948 45.41 -4.54 11.14
N GLY A 949 46.39 -5.39 10.80
CA GLY A 949 46.37 -6.81 11.14
C GLY A 949 46.11 -7.07 12.63
N PRO A 950 46.97 -6.56 13.54
CA PRO A 950 46.78 -6.71 14.98
C PRO A 950 45.49 -6.05 15.51
N MET A 951 45.12 -4.88 14.99
CA MET A 951 43.88 -4.18 15.39
C MET A 951 42.65 -5.02 15.04
N PHE A 952 42.54 -5.49 13.79
CA PHE A 952 41.47 -6.36 13.34
C PHE A 952 41.45 -7.68 14.09
N ASN A 953 42.60 -8.29 14.37
CA ASN A 953 42.66 -9.53 15.15
C ASN A 953 42.15 -9.36 16.59
N THR A 954 42.36 -8.16 17.17
CA THR A 954 41.91 -7.85 18.53
C THR A 954 40.39 -7.70 18.58
N VAL A 955 39.82 -7.06 17.56
CA VAL A 955 38.37 -6.83 17.46
C VAL A 955 37.67 -8.08 16.90
N TYR A 956 37.99 -8.48 15.66
CA TYR A 956 37.37 -9.55 14.90
C TYR A 956 38.14 -10.87 15.08
N LYS A 957 37.81 -11.57 16.17
CA LYS A 957 38.52 -12.77 16.61
C LYS A 957 38.22 -13.97 15.73
N LYS A 958 39.23 -14.49 15.03
CA LYS A 958 39.10 -15.68 14.18
C LYS A 958 38.77 -16.94 14.97
N GLU A 959 39.03 -16.97 16.26
CA GLU A 959 38.80 -18.13 17.14
C GLU A 959 37.30 -18.37 17.37
N GLU A 960 36.47 -17.32 17.23
CA GLU A 960 35.02 -17.40 17.37
C GLU A 960 34.41 -18.02 16.11
N LYS A 961 33.97 -19.28 16.24
CA LYS A 961 33.43 -20.07 15.13
C LYS A 961 31.96 -19.82 14.85
N ASP A 962 31.21 -19.35 15.84
CA ASP A 962 29.77 -19.11 15.72
C ASP A 962 29.49 -17.62 15.48
N PRO A 963 28.44 -17.29 14.71
CA PRO A 963 28.03 -15.90 14.50
C PRO A 963 27.77 -15.19 15.81
N TYR A 964 28.36 -14.01 16.03
CA TYR A 964 28.13 -13.22 17.24
C TYR A 964 27.81 -11.76 16.93
N PHE A 965 27.37 -11.01 17.95
CA PHE A 965 27.01 -9.60 17.78
C PHE A 965 28.04 -8.65 18.39
N PHE A 966 28.27 -7.52 17.73
CA PHE A 966 28.97 -6.37 18.30
C PHE A 966 28.01 -5.26 18.64
N HIS A 967 28.34 -4.50 19.69
CA HIS A 967 27.75 -3.20 19.90
C HIS A 967 28.03 -2.31 18.68
N HIS A 968 27.01 -1.62 18.18
CA HIS A 968 27.06 -0.84 16.94
C HIS A 968 28.16 0.25 16.98
N GLU A 969 28.51 0.75 18.15
CA GLU A 969 29.59 1.73 18.31
C GLU A 969 30.98 1.20 17.91
N ILE A 970 31.15 -0.11 17.73
CA ILE A 970 32.44 -0.67 17.33
C ILE A 970 32.95 -0.08 16.00
N VAL A 971 32.05 0.29 15.08
CA VAL A 971 32.42 0.97 13.82
C VAL A 971 33.08 2.31 14.13
N ASN A 972 32.53 3.07 15.09
CA ASN A 972 33.10 4.34 15.54
C ASN A 972 34.43 4.15 16.28
N VAL A 973 34.56 3.10 17.10
CA VAL A 973 35.82 2.77 17.79
C VAL A 973 36.91 2.45 16.77
N CYS A 974 36.62 1.60 15.79
CA CYS A 974 37.53 1.29 14.69
C CYS A 974 37.89 2.56 13.92
N ARG A 975 36.91 3.40 13.60
CA ARG A 975 37.14 4.70 12.95
C ARG A 975 38.13 5.56 13.73
N GLN A 976 37.92 5.78 15.02
CA GLN A 976 38.82 6.62 15.83
C GLN A 976 40.24 6.04 15.87
N GLN A 977 40.38 4.74 16.08
CA GLN A 977 41.69 4.09 16.04
C GLN A 977 42.38 4.25 14.68
N PHE A 978 41.63 4.17 13.57
CA PHE A 978 42.18 4.46 12.25
C PHE A 978 42.56 5.92 12.05
N LEU A 979 41.77 6.86 12.54
CA LEU A 979 42.11 8.28 12.51
C LEU A 979 43.36 8.59 13.34
N GLU A 980 43.58 7.88 14.45
CA GLU A 980 44.81 8.00 15.24
C GLU A 980 46.03 7.42 14.51
N CYS A 981 45.89 6.24 13.90
CA CYS A 981 46.98 5.59 13.17
C CYS A 981 47.33 6.30 11.85
N PHE A 982 46.34 6.83 11.14
CA PHE A 982 46.47 7.32 9.77
C PHE A 982 46.09 8.81 9.59
N GLY A 983 45.69 9.52 10.65
CA GLY A 983 45.14 10.88 10.56
C GLY A 983 46.03 11.89 9.82
N ASN A 984 47.34 11.84 10.05
CA ASN A 984 48.31 12.74 9.41
C ASN A 984 48.40 12.53 7.89
N THR A 985 48.04 11.35 7.40
CA THR A 985 48.12 11.01 5.97
C THR A 985 46.78 11.06 5.24
N LEU A 986 45.67 11.18 5.98
CA LEU A 986 44.32 11.34 5.43
C LEU A 986 44.10 12.66 4.68
N ASN A 987 44.94 13.69 4.92
CA ASN A 987 44.86 15.00 4.28
C ASN A 987 45.51 15.09 2.89
N LEU A 988 46.13 14.01 2.41
CA LEU A 988 46.72 13.99 1.07
C LEU A 988 45.65 13.91 -0.03
N PRO A 989 45.86 14.55 -1.18
CA PRO A 989 44.89 14.55 -2.27
C PRO A 989 44.67 13.12 -2.81
N THR A 990 43.41 12.77 -3.04
CA THR A 990 42.95 11.50 -3.62
C THR A 990 42.08 11.76 -4.84
N ALA A 991 41.93 10.76 -5.71
CA ALA A 991 41.03 10.83 -6.84
C ALA A 991 39.57 10.58 -6.42
N ASP A 992 38.62 11.16 -7.16
CA ASP A 992 37.21 10.80 -7.08
C ASP A 992 36.86 9.73 -8.14
N ILE A 993 35.87 8.90 -7.81
CA ILE A 993 35.31 7.93 -8.75
C ILE A 993 34.52 8.68 -9.81
N ARG A 994 34.78 8.38 -11.08
CA ARG A 994 34.12 9.03 -12.22
C ARG A 994 32.75 8.40 -12.47
N SER A 995 31.74 9.24 -12.64
CA SER A 995 30.38 8.79 -12.93
C SER A 995 30.31 8.01 -14.24
N VAL A 996 29.50 6.96 -14.24
CA VAL A 996 29.31 6.08 -15.40
C VAL A 996 28.37 6.76 -16.39
N LYS A 997 28.69 6.64 -17.69
CA LYS A 997 27.87 7.16 -18.78
C LYS A 997 26.57 6.34 -18.93
N PRO A 998 25.51 6.87 -19.57
CA PRO A 998 24.21 6.17 -19.68
C PRO A 998 24.26 4.76 -20.28
N GLN A 999 25.25 4.46 -21.12
CA GLN A 999 25.48 3.13 -21.70
C GLN A 999 26.01 2.07 -20.70
N GLY A 1000 26.30 2.47 -19.46
CA GLY A 1000 26.92 1.62 -18.45
C GLY A 1000 28.45 1.54 -18.59
N PHE A 1001 29.07 0.70 -17.75
CA PHE A 1001 30.52 0.46 -17.77
C PHE A 1001 30.85 -1.00 -18.11
N THR A 1002 31.95 -1.20 -18.82
CA THR A 1002 32.48 -2.50 -19.20
C THR A 1002 33.52 -3.00 -18.19
N LEU A 1003 33.94 -4.27 -18.31
CA LEU A 1003 35.07 -4.80 -17.54
C LEU A 1003 36.34 -3.95 -17.72
N GLU A 1004 36.57 -3.41 -18.93
CA GLU A 1004 37.76 -2.59 -19.18
C GLU A 1004 37.64 -1.21 -18.53
N ASP A 1005 36.44 -0.61 -18.52
CA ASP A 1005 36.19 0.63 -17.79
C ASP A 1005 36.44 0.47 -16.28
N LEU A 1006 36.08 -0.69 -15.70
CA LEU A 1006 36.40 -1.00 -14.29
C LEU A 1006 37.91 -1.02 -14.05
N LYS A 1007 38.70 -1.67 -14.91
CA LYS A 1007 40.17 -1.69 -14.77
C LYS A 1007 40.78 -0.31 -14.91
N ILE A 1008 40.29 0.47 -15.88
CA ILE A 1008 40.70 1.87 -16.09
C ILE A 1008 40.40 2.69 -14.83
N GLU A 1009 39.24 2.49 -14.22
CA GLU A 1009 38.86 3.21 -13.00
C GLU A 1009 39.72 2.81 -11.80
N LEU A 1010 39.97 1.52 -11.57
CA LEU A 1010 40.88 1.05 -10.51
C LEU A 1010 42.29 1.64 -10.66
N THR A 1011 42.77 1.77 -11.89
CA THR A 1011 44.07 2.38 -12.21
C THR A 1011 44.06 3.89 -11.95
N HIS A 1012 43.00 4.59 -12.37
CA HIS A 1012 42.80 6.04 -12.11
C HIS A 1012 42.80 6.36 -10.61
N LEU A 1013 42.17 5.51 -9.80
CA LEU A 1013 42.17 5.64 -8.34
C LEU A 1013 43.53 5.28 -7.69
N GLY A 1014 44.49 4.79 -8.48
CA GLY A 1014 45.80 4.35 -8.03
C GLY A 1014 45.77 3.09 -7.17
N LEU A 1015 44.69 2.30 -7.25
CA LEU A 1015 44.54 1.07 -6.46
C LEU A 1015 45.46 -0.05 -6.94
N THR A 1016 45.92 -0.02 -8.19
CA THR A 1016 46.90 -0.97 -8.74
C THR A 1016 48.28 -0.85 -8.09
N ASP A 1017 48.63 0.33 -7.56
CA ASP A 1017 49.89 0.53 -6.85
C ASP A 1017 49.82 -0.11 -5.46
N MET A 1018 48.68 0.02 -4.76
CA MET A 1018 48.45 -0.57 -3.43
C MET A 1018 48.21 -2.08 -3.51
N PHE A 1019 47.45 -2.53 -4.52
CA PHE A 1019 47.08 -3.93 -4.73
C PHE A 1019 47.47 -4.36 -6.15
N PRO A 1020 48.71 -4.82 -6.37
CA PRO A 1020 49.19 -5.21 -7.70
C PRO A 1020 48.37 -6.34 -8.37
N ASP A 1021 47.68 -7.15 -7.57
CA ASP A 1021 46.81 -8.25 -7.98
C ASP A 1021 45.34 -7.84 -8.21
N ILE A 1022 44.94 -6.59 -7.94
CA ILE A 1022 43.52 -6.19 -7.96
C ILE A 1022 42.84 -6.41 -9.31
N LEU A 1023 43.57 -6.25 -10.42
CA LEU A 1023 43.04 -6.45 -11.76
C LEU A 1023 42.71 -7.92 -12.05
N TYR A 1024 43.39 -8.88 -11.39
CA TYR A 1024 43.11 -10.32 -11.53
C TYR A 1024 41.69 -10.67 -11.04
N HIS A 1025 41.17 -9.92 -10.07
CA HIS A 1025 39.85 -10.17 -9.49
C HIS A 1025 38.69 -9.55 -10.29
N THR A 1026 38.98 -8.57 -11.16
CA THR A 1026 37.95 -7.79 -11.86
C THR A 1026 37.01 -8.63 -12.71
N GLY A 1027 37.51 -9.66 -13.39
CA GLY A 1027 36.69 -10.53 -14.24
C GLY A 1027 35.60 -11.27 -13.47
N ARG A 1028 35.94 -11.84 -12.31
CA ARG A 1028 34.98 -12.55 -11.45
C ARG A 1028 33.98 -11.59 -10.81
N VAL A 1029 34.47 -10.48 -10.26
CA VAL A 1029 33.61 -9.45 -9.65
C VAL A 1029 32.61 -8.89 -10.67
N TYR A 1030 33.10 -8.52 -11.86
CA TYR A 1030 32.26 -8.00 -12.95
C TYR A 1030 31.19 -9.01 -13.37
N SER A 1031 31.58 -10.26 -13.59
CA SER A 1031 30.63 -11.32 -13.99
C SER A 1031 29.56 -11.57 -12.94
N GLU A 1032 29.91 -11.59 -11.64
CA GLU A 1032 28.92 -11.74 -10.57
C GLU A 1032 27.96 -10.54 -10.50
N ILE A 1033 28.46 -9.31 -10.67
CA ILE A 1033 27.61 -8.12 -10.71
C ILE A 1033 26.70 -8.13 -11.94
N GLU A 1034 27.22 -8.50 -13.11
CA GLU A 1034 26.47 -8.61 -14.36
C GLU A 1034 25.35 -9.66 -14.26
N LYS A 1035 25.66 -10.86 -13.75
CA LYS A 1035 24.66 -11.92 -13.46
C LYS A 1035 23.56 -11.42 -12.53
N ASN A 1036 23.93 -10.69 -11.47
CA ASN A 1036 22.98 -10.14 -10.52
C ASN A 1036 22.15 -9.00 -11.12
N LYS A 1037 22.73 -8.27 -12.08
CA LYS A 1037 22.12 -7.10 -12.72
C LYS A 1037 21.24 -7.43 -13.88
N LYS A 1038 21.29 -8.66 -14.33
CA LYS A 1038 20.28 -9.19 -15.21
C LYS A 1038 20.14 -8.28 -16.46
N GLY A 1039 21.23 -8.09 -17.23
CA GLY A 1039 21.18 -7.45 -18.56
C GLY A 1039 20.93 -5.94 -18.50
N ARG A 1040 20.76 -5.46 -17.28
CA ARG A 1040 20.89 -4.11 -16.72
C ARG A 1040 22.15 -3.41 -17.21
N CYS A 1041 22.09 -2.23 -17.84
CA CYS A 1041 23.30 -1.42 -17.93
C CYS A 1041 23.82 -1.13 -16.50
N LEU A 1042 25.10 -1.42 -16.26
CA LEU A 1042 25.73 -1.21 -14.94
C LEU A 1042 25.93 0.28 -14.69
N ARG A 1043 25.32 0.82 -13.64
CA ARG A 1043 25.33 2.27 -13.33
C ARG A 1043 26.48 2.63 -12.39
N THR A 1044 26.62 3.91 -12.05
CA THR A 1044 27.66 4.38 -11.13
C THR A 1044 27.63 3.65 -9.78
N CYS A 1045 26.45 3.44 -9.18
CA CYS A 1045 26.36 2.69 -7.91
C CYS A 1045 26.87 1.25 -8.00
N ASP A 1046 26.84 0.66 -9.20
CA ASP A 1046 27.33 -0.70 -9.47
C ASP A 1046 28.85 -0.70 -9.66
N LEU A 1047 29.42 0.39 -10.20
CA LEU A 1047 30.85 0.62 -10.24
C LEU A 1047 31.45 0.78 -8.84
N TYR A 1048 30.78 1.52 -7.95
CA TYR A 1048 31.14 1.57 -6.52
C TYR A 1048 31.16 0.15 -5.92
N TYR A 1049 30.12 -0.64 -6.16
CA TYR A 1049 30.06 -2.01 -5.62
C TYR A 1049 31.15 -2.93 -6.19
N ALA A 1050 31.50 -2.78 -7.47
CA ALA A 1050 32.61 -3.52 -8.10
C ALA A 1050 33.97 -3.14 -7.49
N ILE A 1051 34.22 -1.84 -7.31
CA ILE A 1051 35.44 -1.31 -6.71
C ILE A 1051 35.58 -1.75 -5.25
N GLU A 1052 34.47 -1.79 -4.51
CA GLU A 1052 34.43 -2.30 -3.13
C GLU A 1052 34.87 -3.76 -3.09
N ASN A 1053 34.22 -4.64 -3.88
CA ASN A 1053 34.49 -6.08 -3.85
C ASN A 1053 35.90 -6.42 -4.35
N CYS A 1054 36.43 -5.71 -5.36
CA CYS A 1054 37.82 -5.90 -5.79
C CYS A 1054 38.82 -5.63 -4.64
N GLN A 1055 38.61 -4.55 -3.89
CA GLN A 1055 39.46 -4.22 -2.74
C GLN A 1055 39.26 -5.19 -1.58
N LEU A 1056 38.02 -5.59 -1.27
CA LEU A 1056 37.72 -6.56 -0.23
C LEU A 1056 38.45 -7.89 -0.48
N ILE A 1057 38.46 -8.40 -1.72
CA ILE A 1057 39.21 -9.62 -2.07
C ILE A 1057 40.71 -9.43 -1.77
N CYS A 1058 41.31 -8.32 -2.21
CA CYS A 1058 42.72 -8.04 -1.96
C CYS A 1058 43.05 -7.97 -0.46
N ILE A 1059 42.16 -7.39 0.35
CA ILE A 1059 42.30 -7.27 1.80
C ILE A 1059 42.22 -8.66 2.46
N PHE A 1060 41.19 -9.45 2.16
CA PHE A 1060 41.02 -10.78 2.75
C PHE A 1060 42.13 -11.76 2.35
N ASN A 1061 42.64 -11.68 1.11
CA ASN A 1061 43.76 -12.53 0.70
C ASN A 1061 45.10 -12.18 1.38
N ARG A 1062 45.24 -10.96 1.93
CA ARG A 1062 46.45 -10.53 2.65
C ARG A 1062 46.33 -10.71 4.15
N ILE A 1063 45.16 -10.43 4.73
CA ILE A 1063 44.91 -10.55 6.17
C ILE A 1063 44.19 -11.88 6.43
N ILE A 1064 44.97 -12.97 6.45
CA ILE A 1064 44.47 -14.34 6.56
C ILE A 1064 43.53 -14.51 7.76
N ASN A 1065 43.85 -13.91 8.91
CA ASN A 1065 43.01 -13.98 10.10
C ASN A 1065 41.61 -13.38 9.88
N LEU A 1066 41.51 -12.28 9.12
CA LEU A 1066 40.22 -11.69 8.73
C LEU A 1066 39.46 -12.58 7.74
N LYS A 1067 40.16 -13.27 6.84
CA LYS A 1067 39.53 -14.23 5.93
C LYS A 1067 38.96 -15.44 6.68
N ILE A 1068 39.70 -15.97 7.65
CA ILE A 1068 39.24 -17.03 8.55
C ILE A 1068 38.04 -16.54 9.37
N PHE A 1069 38.12 -15.33 9.94
CA PHE A 1069 37.00 -14.71 10.64
C PHE A 1069 35.77 -14.59 9.73
N LEU A 1070 35.92 -14.06 8.51
CA LEU A 1070 34.83 -13.92 7.54
C LEU A 1070 34.18 -15.27 7.24
N HIS A 1071 34.98 -16.33 7.10
CA HIS A 1071 34.49 -17.68 6.89
C HIS A 1071 33.74 -18.22 8.11
N ASN A 1072 34.32 -18.13 9.31
CA ASN A 1072 33.71 -18.58 10.55
C ASN A 1072 32.39 -17.87 10.82
N GLN A 1073 32.32 -16.57 10.54
CA GLN A 1073 31.10 -15.77 10.66
C GLN A 1073 30.17 -15.86 9.44
N LYS A 1074 30.35 -16.88 8.58
CA LYS A 1074 29.51 -17.21 7.41
C LYS A 1074 29.34 -16.07 6.39
N GLY A 1075 30.35 -15.21 6.29
CA GLY A 1075 30.35 -14.00 5.46
C GLY A 1075 30.92 -14.14 4.05
N CYS A 1076 31.56 -15.26 3.69
CA CYS A 1076 32.31 -15.37 2.43
C CYS A 1076 31.47 -15.05 1.18
N LYS A 1077 30.22 -15.53 1.12
CA LYS A 1077 29.30 -15.30 0.00
C LYS A 1077 28.91 -13.82 -0.17
N ARG A 1078 29.21 -12.96 0.80
CA ARG A 1078 28.90 -11.52 0.78
C ARG A 1078 29.96 -10.68 0.07
N VAL A 1079 31.12 -11.27 -0.22
CA VAL A 1079 32.20 -10.65 -1.00
C VAL A 1079 32.18 -11.29 -2.38
N LEU A 1080 31.64 -10.57 -3.37
CA LEU A 1080 31.47 -11.08 -4.73
C LEU A 1080 32.83 -11.41 -5.34
N GLY A 1081 32.94 -12.60 -5.92
CA GLY A 1081 34.19 -13.07 -6.54
C GLY A 1081 35.28 -13.50 -5.55
N LEU A 1082 35.01 -13.58 -4.24
CA LEU A 1082 35.97 -14.16 -3.29
C LEU A 1082 36.07 -15.67 -3.49
N GLU A 1083 37.30 -16.19 -3.58
CA GLU A 1083 37.60 -17.63 -3.45
C GLU A 1083 38.02 -17.89 -2.00
N CYS A 1084 37.30 -18.78 -1.31
CA CYS A 1084 37.58 -19.13 0.08
C CYS A 1084 37.90 -20.61 0.21
N GLU A 1085 39.18 -20.93 0.40
CA GLU A 1085 39.70 -22.29 0.53
C GLU A 1085 39.19 -23.06 1.76
N TYR A 1086 38.51 -22.37 2.68
CA TYR A 1086 37.87 -22.98 3.86
C TYR A 1086 36.44 -23.43 3.56
N CYS A 1087 35.74 -22.76 2.64
CA CYS A 1087 34.38 -23.17 2.23
C CYS A 1087 34.40 -24.51 1.50
N ASP A 1088 35.37 -24.71 0.59
CA ASP A 1088 35.51 -25.95 -0.18
C ASP A 1088 35.88 -27.17 0.70
N LYS A 1089 36.46 -26.92 1.87
CA LYS A 1089 36.83 -27.96 2.85
C LYS A 1089 35.68 -28.35 3.79
N ASP A 1090 34.73 -27.44 4.03
CA ASP A 1090 33.55 -27.69 4.85
C ASP A 1090 32.44 -28.42 4.07
N GLU A 1091 32.49 -28.43 2.72
CA GLU A 1091 31.58 -29.18 1.84
C GLU A 1091 31.99 -30.66 1.63
N GLN A 1092 33.15 -31.07 2.16
CA GLN A 1092 33.66 -32.46 2.17
C GLN A 1092 33.49 -33.10 3.54
#